data_AF-A0A4Z1DM89-F1
#
_entry.id   AF-A0A4Z1DM89-F1
#
_cell.length_a   1.000
_cell.length_b   1.000
_cell.length_c   1.000
_cell.angle_alpha   90.00
_cell.angle_beta   90.00
_cell.angle_gamma   90.00
#
_symmetry.space_group_name_H-M   'P 1'
#
loop_
_entity.id
_entity.type
_entity.pdbx_description
1 polymer ?
#
loop_
_entity_poly.entity_id
_entity_poly.type
_entity_poly.pdbx_seq_one_letter_code
_entity_poly.pdbx_strand_id
1 'polypeptide(L)'
;MTQVITASRRRVWPRAALALTAAGVLTLTGLPGLHGDLAYAAKGKRCDSLPGVTSTRPGTNNLPWDRGLQVRAPSERDSYTYDAPRQSFDGLTLPGDAENPTAEQAAQRAKFLAKFDKPYTSYPENSEERVFARYKSYLSNGNPKYKTFADWLEGGYIMPHNNNKRGAAFETKVINDLGLVGEDWLCQEEIAIKDKNGKPIMVSDGKGGQKPLVRKFDAVNYKTGQFLEFKAGPGRDTGQDLANRRFLEDPRFQNGELARNGRISYVNGQSKDSATTKYLGRMAEQYKGTDGQPRVRAYEHLSTDVPKYKSVSYKHVSGTTRPDPNFAANGNNRLGGAASRTIGQSPETPKEMADRIRRLGGSGPARFGVRGPGGVDFSTLDLAYVGKPVKGKGLPYAFSADKVQDETQDKGWGGKAKAQLISDSFFTWLALTPDKFWVNLNPDQPDQIMDKTFGKTDAGRVLLQADLQMKHDYAKDVDYRKDPGKQYAEAMRAANIPCGDTIRLWITPKTAKVRADDGGLYILDTPLKVNVDHIDRETPDPNGNDCRLTQAQRDTANGLLKQYIIPGVEKKVNTSADYADLRRVYSARVAAEYVRQSDAEQAGDYHTVINSGDVARWPVRSPNRSWTPKQTWDDYMKSFTKGDYSLPCEVGGQQKMCVMGGVDFGKAPKQNITRVEFKAQHPNLEKTTKIATEGQTESADNPALALLGGGSAFAGDGGGSTPTPTHSSEPTHRPSPSPTDHSSTPPANHTPSPSPSTPAGGPTPPATPPSDGNGGGGLAATGTQVLAVAGLAAALLAAGLGLLWAKRRRTGRQ
;
A
#
# COMPACT_ATOMS: atom_id res chain seq x y z
N MET A 1 -45.53 55.94 -20.07
CA MET A 1 -44.36 56.82 -20.29
C MET A 1 -43.44 56.08 -21.27
N THR A 2 -43.50 56.37 -22.58
CA THR A 2 -42.58 57.26 -23.35
C THR A 2 -41.12 56.78 -23.30
N GLN A 3 -40.38 56.57 -24.40
CA GLN A 3 -40.49 56.92 -25.85
C GLN A 3 -40.25 55.64 -26.71
N VAL A 4 -40.87 55.35 -27.88
CA VAL A 4 -40.86 56.00 -29.22
C VAL A 4 -39.44 56.08 -29.80
N ILE A 5 -39.10 55.42 -30.93
CA ILE A 5 -39.18 55.95 -32.33
C ILE A 5 -39.24 54.81 -33.40
N THR A 6 -40.14 55.00 -34.40
CA THR A 6 -40.32 54.42 -35.78
C THR A 6 -39.45 53.23 -36.29
N ALA A 7 -40.01 52.12 -36.78
CA ALA A 7 -40.62 51.84 -38.11
C ALA A 7 -39.60 51.72 -39.29
N SER A 8 -39.71 50.81 -40.28
CA SER A 8 -40.92 50.36 -41.00
C SER A 8 -40.90 48.92 -41.55
N ARG A 9 -42.05 48.46 -42.06
CA ARG A 9 -42.37 47.10 -42.55
C ARG A 9 -41.95 46.85 -44.01
N ARG A 10 -41.70 45.59 -44.38
CA ARG A 10 -42.47 44.89 -45.44
C ARG A 10 -42.42 43.36 -45.28
N ARG A 11 -43.53 42.69 -45.65
CA ARG A 11 -43.77 41.23 -45.56
C ARG A 11 -43.33 40.54 -46.85
N VAL A 12 -43.03 39.24 -46.81
CA VAL A 12 -43.72 38.13 -47.54
C VAL A 12 -43.32 36.78 -46.90
N TRP A 13 -44.28 35.85 -46.75
CA TRP A 13 -44.11 34.43 -46.33
C TRP A 13 -44.40 33.49 -47.55
N PRO A 14 -44.60 32.15 -47.45
CA PRO A 14 -43.54 31.13 -47.36
C PRO A 14 -43.75 29.93 -48.34
N ARG A 15 -42.69 29.24 -48.79
CA ARG A 15 -42.74 27.81 -49.26
C ARG A 15 -41.37 27.19 -48.96
N ALA A 16 -41.19 26.08 -48.23
CA ALA A 16 -41.85 24.77 -48.19
C ALA A 16 -41.52 23.88 -49.39
N ALA A 17 -40.46 23.05 -49.29
CA ALA A 17 -40.41 21.63 -49.68
C ALA A 17 -39.02 21.00 -49.48
N LEU A 18 -39.04 19.68 -49.26
CA LEU A 18 -38.06 18.59 -49.47
C LEU A 18 -36.76 18.87 -50.28
N ALA A 19 -35.71 18.03 -50.24
CA ALA A 19 -35.22 16.97 -49.33
C ALA A 19 -33.92 16.39 -49.95
N LEU A 20 -33.18 15.58 -49.17
CA LEU A 20 -32.27 14.50 -49.62
C LEU A 20 -31.04 14.84 -50.50
N THR A 21 -29.87 14.53 -49.94
CA THR A 21 -28.71 13.85 -50.57
C THR A 21 -28.25 14.24 -51.98
N ALA A 22 -27.02 14.77 -52.07
CA ALA A 22 -25.97 14.22 -52.95
C ALA A 22 -24.58 14.70 -52.50
N ALA A 23 -23.55 13.88 -52.72
CA ALA A 23 -22.16 14.29 -52.59
C ALA A 23 -21.77 15.17 -53.79
N GLY A 24 -21.19 16.35 -53.53
CA GLY A 24 -20.66 17.24 -54.55
C GLY A 24 -19.14 17.14 -54.65
N VAL A 25 -18.64 16.42 -55.65
CA VAL A 25 -17.25 16.57 -56.11
C VAL A 25 -17.17 17.86 -56.92
N LEU A 26 -16.29 18.79 -56.53
CA LEU A 26 -15.88 19.91 -57.38
C LEU A 26 -14.36 20.07 -57.34
N THR A 27 -13.77 20.06 -58.53
CA THR A 27 -12.33 20.08 -58.79
C THR A 27 -11.80 21.49 -58.99
N LEU A 28 -10.69 21.79 -58.30
CA LEU A 28 -9.55 22.61 -58.74
C LEU A 28 -9.76 23.69 -59.83
N THR A 29 -9.48 24.94 -59.47
CA THR A 29 -8.92 25.94 -60.41
C THR A 29 -7.80 26.75 -59.75
N GLY A 30 -6.57 26.57 -60.25
CA GLY A 30 -5.56 27.63 -60.41
C GLY A 30 -4.87 28.24 -59.19
N LEU A 31 -3.77 27.61 -58.74
CA LEU A 31 -2.53 28.30 -58.34
C LEU A 31 -1.38 27.26 -58.24
N PRO A 32 -0.27 27.38 -59.02
CA PRO A 32 0.82 26.41 -58.97
C PRO A 32 1.79 26.70 -57.82
N GLY A 33 1.88 25.78 -56.86
CA GLY A 33 2.85 25.80 -55.76
C GLY A 33 2.24 25.97 -54.37
N LEU A 34 2.85 25.31 -53.38
CA LEU A 34 2.58 25.39 -51.94
C LEU A 34 1.30 24.72 -51.37
N HIS A 35 0.80 23.64 -51.98
CA HIS A 35 -0.03 22.66 -51.25
C HIS A 35 0.36 21.22 -51.63
N GLY A 36 1.17 20.58 -50.78
CA GLY A 36 1.32 19.12 -50.80
C GLY A 36 0.12 18.45 -50.13
N ASP A 37 -0.20 17.21 -50.51
CA ASP A 37 -1.39 16.43 -50.13
C ASP A 37 -1.47 16.05 -48.62
N LEU A 38 -1.50 17.04 -47.72
CA LEU A 38 -1.63 16.85 -46.27
C LEU A 38 -3.06 17.00 -45.76
N ALA A 39 -4.05 16.68 -46.62
CA ALA A 39 -5.40 16.35 -46.19
C ALA A 39 -5.41 14.97 -45.50
N TYR A 40 -4.78 14.86 -44.33
CA TYR A 40 -4.98 13.73 -43.43
C TYR A 40 -6.47 13.67 -43.08
N ALA A 41 -7.16 12.70 -43.67
CA ALA A 41 -8.54 12.38 -43.29
C ALA A 41 -8.55 11.75 -41.88
N ALA A 42 -8.50 12.62 -40.87
CA ALA A 42 -8.71 12.31 -39.46
C ALA A 42 -10.01 11.50 -39.31
N LYS A 43 -9.92 10.34 -38.64
CA LYS A 43 -11.07 9.45 -38.40
C LYS A 43 -11.43 9.34 -36.92
N GLY A 44 -10.49 9.66 -36.05
CA GLY A 44 -10.67 9.82 -34.62
C GLY A 44 -11.49 11.06 -34.29
N LYS A 45 -11.95 11.11 -33.05
CA LYS A 45 -12.77 12.22 -32.55
C LYS A 45 -11.86 13.22 -31.85
N ARG A 46 -12.20 14.52 -31.90
CA ARG A 46 -11.49 15.53 -31.09
C ARG A 46 -11.48 15.11 -29.62
N CYS A 47 -10.33 15.16 -28.96
CA CYS A 47 -10.17 14.63 -27.61
C CYS A 47 -11.11 15.31 -26.59
N ASP A 48 -11.42 16.60 -26.75
CA ASP A 48 -12.40 17.34 -25.92
C ASP A 48 -13.87 16.95 -26.16
N SER A 49 -14.16 16.11 -27.15
CA SER A 49 -15.49 15.48 -27.31
C SER A 49 -15.64 14.17 -26.52
N LEU A 50 -14.59 13.67 -25.86
CA LEU A 50 -14.68 12.45 -25.05
C LEU A 50 -15.39 12.72 -23.71
N PRO A 51 -16.27 11.81 -23.25
CA PRO A 51 -16.95 11.94 -21.96
C PRO A 51 -15.97 12.09 -20.79
N GLY A 52 -16.19 13.10 -19.95
CA GLY A 52 -15.38 13.37 -18.75
C GLY A 52 -14.14 14.25 -19.00
N VAL A 53 -13.85 14.65 -20.24
CA VAL A 53 -12.85 15.68 -20.50
C VAL A 53 -13.40 17.04 -20.08
N THR A 54 -12.69 17.71 -19.19
CA THR A 54 -13.05 19.00 -18.58
C THR A 54 -12.00 20.09 -18.82
N SER A 55 -10.83 19.73 -19.34
CA SER A 55 -9.81 20.72 -19.69
C SER A 55 -10.25 21.54 -20.89
N THR A 56 -10.29 22.86 -20.72
CA THR A 56 -10.60 23.85 -21.78
C THR A 56 -9.36 24.59 -22.27
N ARG A 57 -8.18 24.24 -21.76
CA ARG A 57 -6.91 24.89 -22.09
C ARG A 57 -6.01 23.89 -22.83
N PRO A 58 -5.79 24.08 -24.14
CA PRO A 58 -4.77 23.34 -24.87
C PRO A 58 -3.41 23.47 -24.16
N GLY A 59 -2.74 22.35 -23.98
CA GLY A 59 -1.40 22.29 -23.39
C GLY A 59 -0.39 23.06 -24.24
N THR A 60 0.69 23.53 -23.63
CA THR A 60 1.64 24.48 -24.25
C THR A 60 2.58 23.88 -25.31
N ASN A 61 2.18 22.77 -25.97
CA ASN A 61 3.02 21.93 -26.82
C ASN A 61 4.35 21.48 -26.17
N ASN A 62 4.44 21.55 -24.83
CA ASN A 62 5.63 21.27 -24.03
C ASN A 62 5.34 20.15 -23.01
N LEU A 63 5.06 18.97 -23.54
CA LEU A 63 4.64 17.80 -22.78
C LEU A 63 5.80 17.30 -21.87
N PRO A 64 5.52 16.50 -20.82
CA PRO A 64 6.55 16.11 -19.84
C PRO A 64 7.82 15.53 -20.48
N TRP A 65 7.67 14.69 -21.50
CA TRP A 65 8.78 14.08 -22.23
C TRP A 65 9.54 15.05 -23.15
N ASP A 66 8.94 16.16 -23.58
CA ASP A 66 9.65 17.23 -24.30
C ASP A 66 10.53 18.07 -23.34
N ARG A 67 10.21 18.04 -22.03
CA ARG A 67 11.06 18.52 -20.93
C ARG A 67 12.01 17.44 -20.37
N GLY A 68 12.08 16.26 -21.01
CA GLY A 68 12.90 15.13 -20.57
C GLY A 68 12.37 14.34 -19.36
N LEU A 69 11.21 14.70 -18.80
CA LEU A 69 10.63 14.05 -17.62
C LEU A 69 10.16 12.64 -17.96
N GLN A 70 10.61 11.66 -17.17
CA GLN A 70 10.23 10.24 -17.32
C GLN A 70 9.15 9.79 -16.33
N VAL A 71 8.95 10.54 -15.23
CA VAL A 71 8.04 10.20 -14.12
C VAL A 71 7.40 11.48 -13.59
N ARG A 72 6.12 11.43 -13.21
CA ARG A 72 5.40 12.53 -12.57
C ARG A 72 5.98 12.87 -11.20
N ALA A 73 6.10 14.17 -10.90
CA ALA A 73 6.71 14.65 -9.67
C ALA A 73 5.96 14.13 -8.43
N PRO A 74 6.65 13.70 -7.35
CA PRO A 74 6.02 13.14 -6.14
C PRO A 74 4.86 13.96 -5.59
N SER A 75 5.01 15.29 -5.52
CA SER A 75 4.00 16.23 -5.05
C SER A 75 2.74 16.28 -5.92
N GLU A 76 2.87 16.02 -7.22
CA GLU A 76 1.79 16.03 -8.20
C GLU A 76 1.02 14.70 -8.24
N ARG A 77 1.59 13.59 -7.77
CA ARG A 77 0.94 12.26 -7.79
C ARG A 77 -0.37 12.28 -7.02
N ASP A 78 -1.44 11.81 -7.64
CA ASP A 78 -2.81 11.92 -7.14
C ASP A 78 -3.59 10.59 -7.33
N SER A 79 -4.92 10.68 -7.38
CA SER A 79 -5.80 9.56 -7.73
C SER A 79 -6.86 10.00 -8.74
N TYR A 80 -7.48 9.02 -9.40
CA TYR A 80 -8.63 9.20 -10.27
C TYR A 80 -9.67 8.11 -10.02
N THR A 81 -10.94 8.44 -10.21
CA THR A 81 -12.06 7.55 -9.92
C THR A 81 -12.64 6.94 -11.18
N TYR A 82 -13.14 5.70 -11.10
CA TYR A 82 -13.89 5.07 -12.20
C TYR A 82 -15.12 4.31 -11.68
N ASP A 83 -16.19 4.30 -12.48
CA ASP A 83 -17.41 3.55 -12.21
C ASP A 83 -17.16 2.04 -12.33
N ALA A 84 -17.34 1.33 -11.22
CA ALA A 84 -17.00 -0.08 -11.05
C ALA A 84 -18.19 -0.92 -10.55
N PRO A 85 -19.38 -0.88 -11.19
CA PRO A 85 -20.61 -1.46 -10.66
C PRO A 85 -20.51 -2.95 -10.35
N ARG A 86 -19.74 -3.72 -11.14
CA ARG A 86 -19.51 -5.14 -10.89
C ARG A 86 -18.67 -5.43 -9.64
N GLN A 87 -17.92 -4.46 -9.12
CA GLN A 87 -17.23 -4.59 -7.82
C GLN A 87 -18.21 -4.86 -6.68
N SER A 88 -19.48 -4.50 -6.84
CA SER A 88 -20.52 -4.77 -5.84
C SER A 88 -20.87 -6.26 -5.66
N PHE A 89 -20.46 -7.13 -6.59
CA PHE A 89 -20.60 -8.59 -6.46
C PHE A 89 -19.38 -9.26 -5.82
N ASP A 90 -18.33 -8.50 -5.46
CA ASP A 90 -17.16 -9.07 -4.78
C ASP A 90 -17.60 -9.75 -3.47
N GLY A 91 -17.13 -10.97 -3.21
CA GLY A 91 -17.59 -11.78 -2.08
C GLY A 91 -18.94 -12.50 -2.24
N LEU A 92 -19.63 -12.39 -3.38
CA LEU A 92 -20.77 -13.26 -3.70
C LEU A 92 -20.32 -14.73 -3.69
N THR A 93 -21.10 -15.61 -3.08
CA THR A 93 -20.77 -17.04 -2.92
C THR A 93 -21.69 -17.92 -3.77
N LEU A 94 -21.19 -19.11 -4.12
CA LEU A 94 -21.96 -20.15 -4.81
C LEU A 94 -21.97 -21.42 -3.95
N PRO A 95 -23.14 -22.01 -3.64
CA PRO A 95 -23.21 -23.28 -2.93
C PRO A 95 -22.45 -24.39 -3.65
N GLY A 96 -21.65 -25.16 -2.92
CA GLY A 96 -20.82 -26.22 -3.49
C GLY A 96 -19.62 -25.74 -4.31
N ASP A 97 -19.19 -24.48 -4.17
CA ASP A 97 -17.94 -24.01 -4.79
C ASP A 97 -16.69 -24.53 -4.05
N ALA A 98 -15.78 -25.16 -4.79
CA ALA A 98 -14.51 -25.68 -4.31
C ALA A 98 -13.60 -26.01 -5.51
N GLU A 99 -12.27 -25.91 -5.36
CA GLU A 99 -11.31 -26.23 -6.44
C GLU A 99 -11.38 -27.72 -6.84
N ASN A 100 -11.56 -28.59 -5.84
CA ASN A 100 -11.74 -30.03 -5.99
C ASN A 100 -13.02 -30.44 -5.22
N PRO A 101 -14.22 -30.25 -5.79
CA PRO A 101 -15.47 -30.47 -5.07
C PRO A 101 -15.76 -31.95 -4.87
N THR A 102 -16.34 -32.31 -3.72
CA THR A 102 -16.96 -33.63 -3.52
C THR A 102 -18.15 -33.82 -4.46
N ALA A 103 -18.60 -35.07 -4.66
CA ALA A 103 -19.79 -35.35 -5.45
C ALA A 103 -21.04 -34.61 -4.91
N GLU A 104 -21.16 -34.48 -3.59
CA GLU A 104 -22.21 -33.72 -2.92
C GLU A 104 -22.13 -32.22 -3.22
N GLN A 105 -20.94 -31.61 -3.10
CA GLN A 105 -20.73 -30.20 -3.44
C GLN A 105 -21.02 -29.93 -4.92
N ALA A 106 -20.58 -30.82 -5.82
CA ALA A 106 -20.87 -30.73 -7.24
C ALA A 106 -22.39 -30.81 -7.53
N ALA A 107 -23.10 -31.72 -6.86
CA ALA A 107 -24.56 -31.85 -6.96
C ALA A 107 -25.29 -30.62 -6.39
N GLN A 108 -24.85 -30.09 -5.24
CA GLN A 108 -25.39 -28.87 -4.64
C GLN A 108 -25.24 -27.67 -5.59
N ARG A 109 -24.06 -27.52 -6.19
CA ARG A 109 -23.76 -26.48 -7.18
C ARG A 109 -24.61 -26.62 -8.44
N ALA A 110 -24.73 -27.83 -8.98
CA ALA A 110 -25.58 -28.11 -10.13
C ALA A 110 -27.06 -27.81 -9.85
N LYS A 111 -27.58 -28.25 -8.69
CA LYS A 111 -28.96 -27.98 -8.24
C LYS A 111 -29.23 -26.49 -8.04
N PHE A 112 -28.25 -25.71 -7.58
CA PHE A 112 -28.38 -24.26 -7.48
C PHE A 112 -28.39 -23.60 -8.87
N LEU A 113 -27.44 -23.94 -9.75
CA LEU A 113 -27.34 -23.37 -11.09
C LEU A 113 -28.48 -23.83 -12.03
N ALA A 114 -29.17 -24.93 -11.73
CA ALA A 114 -30.36 -25.38 -12.46
C ALA A 114 -31.46 -24.30 -12.52
N LYS A 115 -31.59 -23.48 -11.47
CA LYS A 115 -32.56 -22.37 -11.35
C LYS A 115 -32.42 -21.27 -12.41
N PHE A 116 -31.26 -21.19 -13.08
CA PHE A 116 -30.96 -20.17 -14.09
C PHE A 116 -30.93 -20.81 -15.49
N ASP A 117 -32.10 -21.12 -16.03
CA ASP A 117 -32.31 -21.83 -17.30
C ASP A 117 -32.26 -20.92 -18.53
N LYS A 118 -32.65 -19.65 -18.39
CA LYS A 118 -32.65 -18.65 -19.47
C LYS A 118 -31.23 -18.19 -19.83
N PRO A 119 -31.00 -17.68 -21.06
CA PRO A 119 -29.73 -17.02 -21.42
C PRO A 119 -29.41 -15.88 -20.46
N TYR A 120 -28.13 -15.73 -20.07
CA TYR A 120 -27.72 -14.73 -19.07
C TYR A 120 -28.11 -13.29 -19.45
N THR A 121 -28.25 -13.00 -20.76
CA THR A 121 -28.69 -11.70 -21.28
C THR A 121 -30.12 -11.32 -20.90
N SER A 122 -30.96 -12.28 -20.50
CA SER A 122 -32.36 -12.06 -20.09
C SER A 122 -32.55 -11.56 -18.65
N TYR A 123 -31.53 -11.70 -17.80
CA TYR A 123 -31.51 -11.16 -16.43
C TYR A 123 -30.95 -9.71 -16.45
N PRO A 124 -31.27 -8.82 -15.50
CA PRO A 124 -30.73 -7.45 -15.50
C PRO A 124 -29.19 -7.39 -15.45
N GLU A 125 -28.56 -6.41 -16.12
CA GLU A 125 -27.08 -6.33 -16.28
C GLU A 125 -26.30 -6.39 -14.95
N ASN A 126 -26.89 -5.86 -13.88
CA ASN A 126 -26.32 -5.82 -12.53
C ASN A 126 -27.19 -6.62 -11.54
N SER A 127 -27.44 -7.90 -11.80
CA SER A 127 -28.16 -8.80 -10.88
C SER A 127 -27.39 -10.11 -10.61
N GLU A 128 -27.61 -10.72 -9.44
CA GLU A 128 -26.94 -11.99 -9.06
C GLU A 128 -27.33 -13.14 -9.99
N GLU A 129 -28.58 -13.17 -10.44
CA GLU A 129 -29.09 -14.16 -11.38
C GLU A 129 -28.33 -14.10 -12.71
N ARG A 130 -27.95 -12.89 -13.18
CA ARG A 130 -27.08 -12.74 -14.36
C ARG A 130 -25.67 -13.25 -14.11
N VAL A 131 -25.13 -13.04 -12.90
CA VAL A 131 -23.81 -13.57 -12.51
C VAL A 131 -23.84 -15.11 -12.54
N PHE A 132 -24.82 -15.74 -11.89
CA PHE A 132 -24.95 -17.20 -11.83
C PHE A 132 -25.29 -17.81 -13.19
N ALA A 133 -26.20 -17.23 -13.97
CA ALA A 133 -26.52 -17.68 -15.33
C ALA A 133 -25.28 -17.60 -16.25
N ARG A 134 -24.46 -16.55 -16.12
CA ARG A 134 -23.23 -16.40 -16.90
C ARG A 134 -22.13 -17.36 -16.44
N TYR A 135 -22.08 -17.72 -15.15
CA TYR A 135 -21.18 -18.78 -14.65
C TYR A 135 -21.59 -20.17 -15.17
N LYS A 136 -22.90 -20.47 -15.18
CA LYS A 136 -23.44 -21.70 -15.79
C LYS A 136 -23.06 -21.82 -17.27
N SER A 137 -23.26 -20.74 -18.04
CA SER A 137 -22.82 -20.64 -19.44
C SER A 137 -21.30 -20.67 -19.63
N TYR A 138 -20.53 -20.38 -18.59
CA TYR A 138 -19.08 -20.48 -18.61
C TYR A 138 -18.61 -21.92 -18.40
N LEU A 139 -19.23 -22.66 -17.49
CA LEU A 139 -18.93 -24.08 -17.23
C LEU A 139 -19.21 -24.99 -18.44
N SER A 140 -20.16 -24.63 -19.31
CA SER A 140 -20.47 -25.40 -20.53
C SER A 140 -19.40 -25.33 -21.63
N ASN A 141 -18.36 -24.49 -21.50
CA ASN A 141 -17.38 -24.25 -22.56
C ASN A 141 -16.26 -25.32 -22.66
N GLY A 142 -16.47 -26.52 -22.12
CA GLY A 142 -15.58 -27.69 -22.24
C GLY A 142 -14.25 -27.63 -21.48
N ASN A 143 -13.65 -26.45 -21.30
CA ASN A 143 -12.38 -26.27 -20.58
C ASN A 143 -12.34 -24.94 -19.77
N PRO A 144 -12.91 -24.91 -18.56
CA PRO A 144 -12.96 -23.69 -17.74
C PRO A 144 -11.59 -23.33 -17.13
N LYS A 145 -10.99 -22.25 -17.64
CA LYS A 145 -9.80 -21.54 -17.09
C LYS A 145 -9.76 -21.35 -15.56
N TYR A 146 -10.90 -21.12 -14.91
CA TYR A 146 -11.06 -20.80 -13.49
C TYR A 146 -11.74 -21.99 -12.82
N LYS A 147 -11.14 -22.52 -11.75
CA LYS A 147 -11.60 -23.74 -11.09
C LYS A 147 -12.70 -23.52 -10.04
N THR A 148 -12.77 -22.31 -9.47
CA THR A 148 -13.81 -21.91 -8.50
C THR A 148 -14.70 -20.81 -9.09
N PHE A 149 -15.91 -20.68 -8.56
CA PHE A 149 -16.77 -19.53 -8.80
C PHE A 149 -16.12 -18.25 -8.25
N ALA A 150 -15.48 -18.30 -7.09
CA ALA A 150 -14.75 -17.15 -6.54
C ALA A 150 -13.66 -16.61 -7.50
N ASP A 151 -12.80 -17.49 -8.04
CA ASP A 151 -11.77 -17.13 -9.03
C ASP A 151 -12.39 -16.58 -10.33
N TRP A 152 -13.48 -17.19 -10.80
CA TRP A 152 -14.18 -16.73 -12.01
C TRP A 152 -14.87 -15.39 -11.83
N LEU A 153 -15.49 -15.17 -10.67
CA LEU A 153 -16.20 -13.96 -10.31
C LEU A 153 -15.20 -12.80 -10.28
N GLU A 154 -14.13 -12.93 -9.52
CA GLU A 154 -13.07 -11.93 -9.44
C GLU A 154 -12.38 -11.74 -10.80
N GLY A 155 -11.75 -12.78 -11.34
CA GLY A 155 -10.85 -12.69 -12.48
C GLY A 155 -11.52 -12.72 -13.86
N GLY A 156 -12.74 -13.23 -13.98
CA GLY A 156 -13.47 -13.42 -15.23
C GLY A 156 -14.71 -12.52 -15.40
N TYR A 157 -15.35 -12.08 -14.31
CA TYR A 157 -16.56 -11.27 -14.35
C TYR A 157 -16.35 -9.80 -13.95
N ILE A 158 -15.70 -9.58 -12.80
CA ILE A 158 -15.46 -8.26 -12.19
C ILE A 158 -14.25 -7.57 -12.84
N MET A 159 -13.05 -8.16 -12.72
CA MET A 159 -11.79 -7.55 -13.17
C MET A 159 -11.79 -7.11 -14.64
N PRO A 160 -12.26 -7.90 -15.63
CA PRO A 160 -12.24 -7.47 -17.03
C PRO A 160 -13.11 -6.24 -17.30
N HIS A 161 -14.23 -6.10 -16.59
CA HIS A 161 -15.10 -4.93 -16.70
C HIS A 161 -14.45 -3.69 -16.06
N ASN A 162 -13.91 -3.86 -14.85
CA ASN A 162 -13.27 -2.79 -14.10
C ASN A 162 -12.00 -2.30 -14.80
N ASN A 163 -11.21 -3.20 -15.41
CA ASN A 163 -10.05 -2.87 -16.23
C ASN A 163 -10.41 -1.97 -17.43
N ASN A 164 -11.52 -2.25 -18.13
CA ASN A 164 -11.98 -1.42 -19.24
C ASN A 164 -12.44 -0.02 -18.77
N LYS A 165 -13.19 0.04 -17.67
CA LYS A 165 -13.66 1.30 -17.08
C LYS A 165 -12.51 2.15 -16.55
N ARG A 166 -11.53 1.53 -15.87
CA ARG A 166 -10.28 2.17 -15.43
C ARG A 166 -9.49 2.71 -16.61
N GLY A 167 -9.36 1.94 -17.69
CA GLY A 167 -8.65 2.35 -18.91
C GLY A 167 -9.21 3.66 -19.50
N ALA A 168 -10.53 3.72 -19.71
CA ALA A 168 -11.20 4.92 -20.22
C ALA A 168 -11.12 6.12 -19.25
N ALA A 169 -11.24 5.88 -17.95
CA ALA A 169 -11.07 6.94 -16.94
C ALA A 169 -9.62 7.47 -16.89
N PHE A 170 -8.62 6.62 -17.14
CA PHE A 170 -7.22 7.02 -17.21
C PHE A 170 -6.89 7.80 -18.50
N GLU A 171 -7.43 7.38 -19.65
CA GLU A 171 -7.37 8.15 -20.91
C GLU A 171 -7.86 9.58 -20.68
N THR A 172 -9.04 9.72 -20.08
CA THR A 172 -9.63 11.01 -19.70
C THR A 172 -8.76 11.79 -18.71
N LYS A 173 -8.18 11.13 -17.70
CA LYS A 173 -7.26 11.75 -16.72
C LYS A 173 -6.02 12.34 -17.39
N VAL A 174 -5.38 11.59 -18.29
CA VAL A 174 -4.18 12.04 -19.01
C VAL A 174 -4.50 13.20 -19.96
N ILE A 175 -5.62 13.14 -20.68
CA ILE A 175 -6.08 14.23 -21.56
C ILE A 175 -6.29 15.52 -20.76
N ASN A 176 -6.96 15.43 -19.60
CA ASN A 176 -7.21 16.56 -18.72
C ASN A 176 -5.91 17.16 -18.15
N ASP A 177 -5.06 16.31 -17.55
CA ASP A 177 -3.84 16.76 -16.86
C ASP A 177 -2.78 17.33 -17.81
N LEU A 178 -2.67 16.79 -19.04
CA LEU A 178 -1.68 17.23 -20.03
C LEU A 178 -2.24 18.26 -21.03
N GLY A 179 -3.52 18.59 -20.96
CA GLY A 179 -4.18 19.55 -21.85
C GLY A 179 -4.24 19.08 -23.30
N LEU A 180 -4.52 17.79 -23.55
CA LEU A 180 -4.56 17.19 -24.89
C LEU A 180 -5.89 17.52 -25.60
N VAL A 181 -6.20 18.80 -25.71
CA VAL A 181 -7.50 19.34 -26.17
C VAL A 181 -7.30 20.42 -27.23
N GLY A 182 -8.32 20.65 -28.04
CA GLY A 182 -8.28 21.58 -29.18
C GLY A 182 -8.50 20.87 -30.51
N GLU A 183 -8.23 21.55 -31.62
CA GLU A 183 -8.46 21.03 -32.97
C GLU A 183 -7.35 20.06 -33.42
N ASP A 184 -6.11 20.31 -32.98
CA ASP A 184 -4.94 19.49 -33.35
C ASP A 184 -4.88 18.12 -32.59
N TRP A 185 -5.73 17.89 -31.59
CA TRP A 185 -5.72 16.68 -30.75
C TRP A 185 -6.90 15.74 -31.04
N LEU A 186 -6.58 14.58 -31.61
CA LEU A 186 -7.53 13.55 -32.02
C LEU A 186 -7.33 12.29 -31.16
N CYS A 187 -8.41 11.73 -30.64
CA CYS A 187 -8.36 10.59 -29.75
C CYS A 187 -8.98 9.33 -30.38
N GLN A 188 -8.48 8.18 -29.92
CA GLN A 188 -8.88 6.84 -30.37
C GLN A 188 -8.68 6.60 -31.87
N GLU A 189 -7.63 7.18 -32.45
CA GLU A 189 -7.27 7.07 -33.87
C GLU A 189 -6.83 5.65 -34.26
N GLU A 190 -7.23 5.19 -35.44
CA GLU A 190 -6.85 3.89 -35.99
C GLU A 190 -6.11 4.03 -37.32
N ILE A 191 -4.79 3.87 -37.28
CA ILE A 191 -3.88 4.11 -38.40
C ILE A 191 -3.53 2.78 -39.07
N ALA A 192 -4.10 2.53 -40.25
CA ALA A 192 -3.64 1.45 -41.13
C ALA A 192 -2.19 1.73 -41.58
N ILE A 193 -1.29 0.78 -41.33
CA ILE A 193 0.16 0.93 -41.55
C ILE A 193 0.51 0.55 -42.98
N LYS A 194 1.39 1.35 -43.61
CA LYS A 194 1.87 1.16 -44.97
C LYS A 194 3.30 0.61 -44.99
N ASP A 195 3.60 -0.15 -46.02
CA ASP A 195 4.95 -0.58 -46.35
C ASP A 195 5.77 0.57 -46.98
N LYS A 196 7.04 0.29 -47.30
CA LYS A 196 7.95 1.23 -47.98
C LYS A 196 7.46 1.72 -49.35
N ASN A 197 6.47 1.05 -49.96
CA ASN A 197 5.88 1.37 -51.25
C ASN A 197 4.52 2.07 -51.10
N GLY A 198 4.11 2.44 -49.88
CA GLY A 198 2.84 3.08 -49.59
C GLY A 198 1.61 2.15 -49.60
N LYS A 199 1.79 0.83 -49.70
CA LYS A 199 0.71 -0.17 -49.70
C LYS A 199 0.38 -0.64 -48.27
N PRO A 200 -0.90 -0.85 -47.91
CA PRO A 200 -1.24 -1.39 -46.58
C PRO A 200 -0.57 -2.74 -46.31
N ILE A 201 0.06 -2.88 -45.14
CA ILE A 201 0.60 -4.16 -44.68
C ILE A 201 -0.58 -5.04 -44.29
N MET A 202 -0.70 -6.24 -44.87
CA MET A 202 -1.77 -7.18 -44.57
C MET A 202 -1.31 -8.23 -43.55
N VAL A 203 -2.21 -8.62 -42.63
CA VAL A 203 -2.01 -9.66 -41.62
C VAL A 203 -3.24 -10.55 -41.53
N SER A 204 -3.06 -11.79 -41.07
CA SER A 204 -4.20 -12.72 -40.91
C SER A 204 -5.24 -12.16 -39.94
N ASP A 205 -6.51 -12.38 -40.27
CA ASP A 205 -7.65 -12.04 -39.40
C ASP A 205 -7.94 -13.11 -38.32
N GLY A 206 -7.25 -14.25 -38.36
CA GLY A 206 -7.48 -15.41 -37.49
C GLY A 206 -8.63 -16.33 -37.91
N LYS A 207 -9.26 -16.06 -39.06
CA LYS A 207 -10.39 -16.82 -39.65
C LYS A 207 -10.09 -17.32 -41.07
N GLY A 208 -8.83 -17.27 -41.49
CA GLY A 208 -8.39 -17.64 -42.85
C GLY A 208 -8.35 -16.47 -43.84
N GLY A 209 -8.80 -15.28 -43.44
CA GLY A 209 -8.74 -14.05 -44.24
C GLY A 209 -7.51 -13.19 -43.92
N GLN A 210 -7.46 -12.03 -44.59
CA GLN A 210 -6.43 -11.00 -44.45
C GLN A 210 -7.08 -9.65 -44.14
N LYS A 211 -6.47 -8.87 -43.25
CA LYS A 211 -6.89 -7.51 -42.90
C LYS A 211 -5.68 -6.57 -42.82
N PRO A 212 -5.86 -5.25 -42.99
CA PRO A 212 -4.77 -4.30 -42.77
C PRO A 212 -4.24 -4.39 -41.32
N LEU A 213 -2.93 -4.28 -41.18
CA LEU A 213 -2.27 -4.04 -39.90
C LEU A 213 -2.59 -2.61 -39.47
N VAL A 214 -3.25 -2.46 -38.32
CA VAL A 214 -3.67 -1.17 -37.78
C VAL A 214 -2.96 -0.93 -36.45
N ARG A 215 -2.34 0.25 -36.30
CA ARG A 215 -1.94 0.79 -35.01
C ARG A 215 -3.03 1.72 -34.50
N LYS A 216 -3.66 1.36 -33.40
CA LYS A 216 -4.55 2.28 -32.66
C LYS A 216 -3.69 3.21 -31.79
N PHE A 217 -4.05 4.47 -31.61
CA PHE A 217 -3.47 5.35 -30.60
C PHE A 217 -4.58 6.01 -29.77
N ASP A 218 -4.31 6.25 -28.49
CA ASP A 218 -5.31 6.81 -27.58
C ASP A 218 -5.43 8.33 -27.76
N ALA A 219 -4.32 9.03 -28.05
CA ALA A 219 -4.31 10.42 -28.51
C ALA A 219 -3.24 10.66 -29.58
N VAL A 220 -3.52 11.52 -30.55
CA VAL A 220 -2.66 11.85 -31.70
C VAL A 220 -2.70 13.35 -31.97
N ASN A 221 -1.54 13.92 -32.30
CA ASN A 221 -1.41 15.26 -32.83
C ASN A 221 -0.45 15.23 -34.03
N TYR A 222 -1.02 15.18 -35.24
CA TYR A 222 -0.28 15.07 -36.49
C TYR A 222 0.68 16.25 -36.70
N LYS A 223 0.23 17.48 -36.43
CA LYS A 223 1.01 18.72 -36.57
C LYS A 223 2.32 18.70 -35.80
N THR A 224 2.35 18.08 -34.61
CA THR A 224 3.55 17.94 -33.77
C THR A 224 4.23 16.58 -33.88
N GLY A 225 3.67 15.63 -34.64
CA GLY A 225 4.17 14.27 -34.79
C GLY A 225 4.06 13.41 -33.53
N GLN A 226 3.12 13.71 -32.62
CA GLN A 226 2.97 13.02 -31.33
C GLN A 226 1.87 11.95 -31.42
N PHE A 227 2.19 10.70 -31.07
CA PHE A 227 1.28 9.55 -31.09
C PHE A 227 1.34 8.84 -29.74
N LEU A 228 0.28 8.91 -28.96
CA LEU A 228 0.27 8.57 -27.54
C LEU A 228 -0.45 7.23 -27.30
N GLU A 229 0.16 6.39 -26.46
CA GLU A 229 -0.42 5.15 -25.94
C GLU A 229 -0.66 5.31 -24.44
N PHE A 230 -1.89 5.14 -23.97
CA PHE A 230 -2.24 5.23 -22.56
C PHE A 230 -2.42 3.85 -21.95
N LYS A 231 -1.83 3.64 -20.77
CA LYS A 231 -1.97 2.41 -20.00
C LYS A 231 -2.16 2.76 -18.52
N ALA A 232 -3.37 2.52 -18.02
CA ALA A 232 -3.70 2.71 -16.61
C ALA A 232 -2.80 1.89 -15.66
N GLY A 233 -2.27 0.75 -16.13
CA GLY A 233 -1.36 -0.13 -15.41
C GLY A 233 0.10 -0.06 -15.87
N PRO A 234 0.96 -0.97 -15.38
CA PRO A 234 2.42 -0.92 -15.58
C PRO A 234 2.90 -1.48 -16.93
N GLY A 235 2.02 -2.18 -17.65
CA GLY A 235 2.37 -2.90 -18.88
C GLY A 235 2.15 -2.11 -20.17
N ARG A 236 2.15 -2.85 -21.29
CA ARG A 236 1.79 -2.41 -22.65
C ARG A 236 0.90 -3.45 -23.33
N ASP A 237 0.28 -3.11 -24.47
CA ASP A 237 -0.37 -4.11 -25.32
C ASP A 237 0.65 -4.84 -26.20
N THR A 238 0.98 -6.08 -25.83
CA THR A 238 1.88 -6.95 -26.62
C THR A 238 1.34 -7.27 -28.01
N GLY A 239 0.02 -7.21 -28.22
CA GLY A 239 -0.60 -7.40 -29.54
C GLY A 239 -0.24 -6.30 -30.54
N GLN A 240 0.11 -5.11 -30.04
CA GLN A 240 0.53 -3.97 -30.86
C GLN A 240 2.04 -3.95 -31.12
N ASP A 241 2.86 -4.89 -30.62
CA ASP A 241 4.32 -4.87 -30.78
C ASP A 241 4.80 -4.89 -32.25
N LEU A 242 4.08 -5.61 -33.12
CA LEU A 242 4.36 -5.60 -34.56
C LEU A 242 3.95 -4.26 -35.18
N ALA A 243 2.77 -3.75 -34.82
CA ALA A 243 2.25 -2.48 -35.29
C ALA A 243 3.15 -1.29 -34.86
N ASN A 244 3.68 -1.29 -33.63
CA ASN A 244 4.66 -0.31 -33.14
C ASN A 244 5.89 -0.23 -34.03
N ARG A 245 6.52 -1.38 -34.34
CA ARG A 245 7.71 -1.43 -35.21
C ARG A 245 7.40 -0.97 -36.63
N ARG A 246 6.33 -1.49 -37.23
CA ARG A 246 5.95 -1.13 -38.60
C ARG A 246 5.52 0.34 -38.74
N PHE A 247 4.87 0.92 -37.72
CA PHE A 247 4.57 2.35 -37.69
C PHE A 247 5.84 3.21 -37.70
N LEU A 248 6.89 2.78 -36.99
CA LEU A 248 8.19 3.44 -36.98
C LEU A 248 9.03 3.19 -38.25
N GLU A 249 8.55 2.36 -39.18
CA GLU A 249 9.16 2.08 -40.49
C GLU A 249 8.35 2.67 -41.67
N ASP A 250 7.08 3.00 -41.44
CA ASP A 250 6.16 3.57 -42.43
C ASP A 250 6.66 4.96 -42.91
N PRO A 251 6.84 5.16 -44.24
CA PRO A 251 7.42 6.39 -44.81
C PRO A 251 6.77 7.69 -44.36
N ARG A 252 5.44 7.69 -44.14
CA ARG A 252 4.65 8.88 -43.75
C ARG A 252 5.09 9.47 -42.41
N PHE A 253 5.71 8.65 -41.56
CA PHE A 253 6.18 9.05 -40.24
C PHE A 253 7.70 9.21 -40.19
N GLN A 254 8.41 8.98 -41.31
CA GLN A 254 9.88 9.14 -41.40
C GLN A 254 10.28 10.58 -41.74
N ASN A 255 9.79 11.16 -42.85
CA ASN A 255 10.45 12.29 -43.49
C ASN A 255 9.50 13.46 -43.80
N GLY A 256 9.81 14.65 -43.28
CA GLY A 256 9.43 15.96 -43.84
C GLY A 256 7.98 16.44 -43.71
N GLU A 257 6.97 15.57 -43.82
CA GLU A 257 5.55 15.96 -43.87
C GLU A 257 4.94 16.35 -42.51
N LEU A 258 5.52 15.84 -41.43
CA LEU A 258 5.18 16.23 -40.05
C LEU A 258 6.32 17.11 -39.52
N ALA A 259 6.00 18.10 -38.67
CA ALA A 259 7.00 19.06 -38.17
C ALA A 259 8.17 18.40 -37.40
N ARG A 260 8.01 17.14 -36.98
CA ARG A 260 9.02 16.21 -36.45
C ARG A 260 8.67 14.79 -36.91
N ASN A 261 9.64 13.86 -36.98
CA ASN A 261 9.35 12.44 -37.23
C ASN A 261 8.24 11.94 -36.28
N GLY A 262 7.36 11.04 -36.72
CA GLY A 262 6.33 10.49 -35.85
C GLY A 262 6.93 9.77 -34.63
N ARG A 263 6.51 10.17 -33.43
CA ARG A 263 6.98 9.66 -32.12
C ARG A 263 5.88 8.95 -31.37
N ILE A 264 6.18 7.75 -30.87
CA ILE A 264 5.31 7.00 -29.96
C ILE A 264 5.67 7.38 -28.52
N SER A 265 4.71 7.94 -27.77
CA SER A 265 4.85 8.28 -26.35
C SER A 265 3.94 7.40 -25.50
N TYR A 266 4.53 6.50 -24.72
CA TYR A 266 3.80 5.69 -23.74
C TYR A 266 3.55 6.49 -22.46
N VAL A 267 2.31 6.52 -21.99
CA VAL A 267 1.91 7.13 -20.72
C VAL A 267 1.32 6.07 -19.80
N ASN A 268 2.02 5.75 -18.72
CA ASN A 268 1.65 4.71 -17.76
C ASN A 268 1.14 5.32 -16.44
N GLY A 269 0.01 4.84 -15.93
CA GLY A 269 -0.58 5.29 -14.65
C GLY A 269 0.08 4.71 -13.39
N GLN A 270 0.89 3.66 -13.56
CA GLN A 270 1.66 2.96 -12.53
C GLN A 270 3.10 2.79 -13.01
N SER A 271 4.08 2.59 -12.12
CA SER A 271 5.47 2.42 -12.56
C SER A 271 5.63 1.15 -13.37
N LYS A 272 6.33 1.25 -14.50
CA LYS A 272 6.34 0.24 -15.56
C LYS A 272 6.97 -1.06 -15.08
N ASP A 273 6.46 -2.18 -15.59
CA ASP A 273 7.06 -3.49 -15.32
C ASP A 273 8.42 -3.63 -16.04
N SER A 274 9.24 -4.58 -15.56
CA SER A 274 10.58 -4.87 -16.08
C SER A 274 10.56 -5.22 -17.58
N ALA A 275 9.55 -5.95 -18.05
CA ALA A 275 9.42 -6.37 -19.44
C ALA A 275 9.09 -5.20 -20.38
N THR A 276 8.20 -4.29 -19.96
CA THR A 276 7.77 -3.09 -20.67
C THR A 276 8.89 -2.07 -20.69
N THR A 277 9.60 -1.88 -19.57
CA THR A 277 10.80 -1.03 -19.50
C THR A 277 11.89 -1.51 -20.46
N LYS A 278 12.22 -2.83 -20.45
CA LYS A 278 13.18 -3.44 -21.38
C LYS A 278 12.73 -3.34 -22.85
N TYR A 279 11.44 -3.48 -23.14
CA TYR A 279 10.90 -3.32 -24.50
C TYR A 279 11.04 -1.88 -25.00
N LEU A 280 10.57 -0.91 -24.22
CA LEU A 280 10.59 0.50 -24.62
C LEU A 280 12.02 1.05 -24.72
N GLY A 281 12.95 0.60 -23.87
CA GLY A 281 14.37 0.91 -23.98
C GLY A 281 14.97 0.50 -25.32
N ARG A 282 14.83 -0.78 -25.71
CA ARG A 282 15.30 -1.27 -27.02
C ARG A 282 14.68 -0.52 -28.20
N MET A 283 13.38 -0.21 -28.13
CA MET A 283 12.70 0.56 -29.18
C MET A 283 13.23 2.02 -29.25
N ALA A 284 13.51 2.64 -28.11
CA ALA A 284 14.07 3.98 -28.01
C ALA A 284 15.54 4.07 -28.47
N GLU A 285 16.30 2.97 -28.33
CA GLU A 285 17.65 2.80 -28.88
C GLU A 285 17.61 2.60 -30.40
N GLN A 286 16.79 1.66 -30.88
CA GLN A 286 16.72 1.26 -32.29
C GLN A 286 16.16 2.37 -33.21
N TYR A 287 15.13 3.10 -32.77
CA TYR A 287 14.41 4.06 -33.62
C TYR A 287 14.70 5.52 -33.17
N LYS A 288 15.62 6.18 -33.87
CA LYS A 288 15.95 7.61 -33.70
C LYS A 288 15.23 8.49 -34.73
N GLY A 289 15.03 9.75 -34.39
CA GLY A 289 14.61 10.81 -35.32
C GLY A 289 15.80 11.42 -36.06
N THR A 290 15.52 12.34 -36.99
CA THR A 290 16.58 13.09 -37.68
C THR A 290 17.36 14.02 -36.75
N ASP A 291 16.79 14.37 -35.59
CA ASP A 291 17.43 15.10 -34.50
C ASP A 291 18.22 14.20 -33.53
N GLY A 292 18.41 12.91 -33.87
CA GLY A 292 19.08 11.92 -33.03
C GLY A 292 18.30 11.47 -31.78
N GLN A 293 17.14 12.09 -31.50
CA GLN A 293 16.34 11.79 -30.32
C GLN A 293 15.53 10.49 -30.49
N PRO A 294 15.24 9.75 -29.41
CA PRO A 294 14.35 8.60 -29.47
C PRO A 294 12.96 8.93 -30.04
N ARG A 295 12.50 8.10 -30.99
CA ARG A 295 11.12 8.12 -31.49
C ARG A 295 10.15 7.28 -30.65
N VAL A 296 10.67 6.50 -29.71
CA VAL A 296 9.86 5.88 -28.66
C VAL A 296 10.24 6.51 -27.33
N ARG A 297 9.22 6.96 -26.59
CA ARG A 297 9.32 7.69 -25.32
C ARG A 297 8.39 7.03 -24.30
N ALA A 298 8.70 7.21 -23.02
CA ALA A 298 7.88 6.73 -21.92
C ALA A 298 7.73 7.82 -20.86
N TYR A 299 6.56 7.88 -20.22
CA TYR A 299 6.29 8.78 -19.11
C TYR A 299 5.35 8.10 -18.10
N GLU A 300 5.77 8.04 -16.84
CA GLU A 300 4.97 7.49 -15.75
C GLU A 300 4.12 8.59 -15.14
N HIS A 301 2.90 8.75 -15.65
CA HIS A 301 1.90 9.67 -15.16
C HIS A 301 1.19 9.11 -13.93
N LEU A 302 1.98 8.87 -12.88
CA LEU A 302 1.56 8.13 -11.68
C LEU A 302 0.31 8.76 -11.04
N SER A 303 -0.77 7.98 -11.03
CA SER A 303 -2.07 8.35 -10.47
C SER A 303 -2.82 7.08 -10.07
N THR A 304 -3.30 7.03 -8.83
CA THR A 304 -3.91 5.81 -8.27
C THR A 304 -5.35 5.65 -8.73
N ASP A 305 -5.72 4.46 -9.18
CA ASP A 305 -7.10 4.16 -9.56
C ASP A 305 -7.97 3.81 -8.34
N VAL A 306 -9.09 4.51 -8.20
CA VAL A 306 -10.05 4.29 -7.11
C VAL A 306 -11.39 3.84 -7.68
N PRO A 307 -11.79 2.56 -7.51
CA PRO A 307 -13.09 2.09 -7.95
C PRO A 307 -14.18 2.76 -7.11
N LYS A 308 -15.14 3.40 -7.78
CA LYS A 308 -16.38 3.90 -7.16
C LYS A 308 -17.51 2.97 -7.57
N TYR A 309 -18.17 2.41 -6.56
CA TYR A 309 -19.29 1.50 -6.70
C TYR A 309 -20.24 1.76 -5.53
N LYS A 310 -21.54 1.58 -5.76
CA LYS A 310 -22.49 1.54 -4.66
C LYS A 310 -22.54 0.10 -4.14
N SER A 311 -22.43 -0.10 -2.83
CA SER A 311 -22.90 -1.36 -2.23
C SER A 311 -24.41 -1.42 -2.52
N VAL A 312 -24.83 -2.40 -3.31
CA VAL A 312 -26.19 -2.38 -3.87
C VAL A 312 -27.19 -3.01 -2.93
N SER A 313 -27.97 -2.14 -2.29
CA SER A 313 -29.27 -2.46 -1.70
C SER A 313 -30.34 -2.70 -2.78
N TYR A 314 -30.01 -3.44 -3.86
CA TYR A 314 -31.03 -3.90 -4.80
C TYR A 314 -31.83 -5.04 -4.16
N LYS A 315 -33.14 -5.08 -4.42
CA LYS A 315 -34.01 -6.19 -4.01
C LYS A 315 -33.36 -7.52 -4.43
N HIS A 316 -33.14 -8.41 -3.45
CA HIS A 316 -32.64 -9.78 -3.62
C HIS A 316 -31.14 -9.96 -3.93
N VAL A 317 -30.28 -8.97 -3.72
CA VAL A 317 -28.81 -9.18 -3.75
C VAL A 317 -28.32 -9.75 -2.41
N SER A 318 -27.94 -11.02 -2.40
CA SER A 318 -27.43 -11.82 -1.27
C SER A 318 -25.90 -12.00 -1.29
N GLY A 319 -25.15 -10.90 -1.31
CA GLY A 319 -23.69 -10.97 -1.38
C GLY A 319 -23.01 -9.60 -1.33
N THR A 320 -23.34 -8.77 -0.35
CA THR A 320 -22.88 -7.37 -0.31
C THR A 320 -21.39 -7.27 0.07
N THR A 321 -20.53 -7.31 -0.96
CA THR A 321 -19.21 -6.66 -1.00
C THR A 321 -18.21 -7.10 0.06
N ARG A 322 -17.44 -8.14 -0.31
CA ARG A 322 -16.29 -8.77 0.35
C ARG A 322 -15.93 -8.14 1.71
N PRO A 323 -16.11 -8.86 2.83
CA PRO A 323 -15.75 -8.34 4.15
C PRO A 323 -14.27 -7.96 4.20
N ASP A 324 -13.96 -6.79 4.77
CA ASP A 324 -12.62 -6.49 5.28
C ASP A 324 -12.45 -7.21 6.64
N PRO A 325 -11.60 -8.24 6.74
CA PRO A 325 -11.37 -8.94 7.99
C PRO A 325 -10.44 -8.16 8.94
N ASN A 326 -9.77 -7.12 8.45
CA ASN A 326 -8.75 -6.41 9.19
C ASN A 326 -9.39 -5.37 10.10
N PHE A 327 -8.99 -5.35 11.38
CA PHE A 327 -9.39 -4.35 12.38
C PHE A 327 -10.92 -4.24 12.63
N ALA A 328 -11.72 -5.23 12.26
CA ALA A 328 -13.18 -5.25 12.44
C ALA A 328 -13.63 -5.56 13.89
N ALA A 329 -13.77 -4.52 14.72
CA ALA A 329 -13.99 -4.62 16.18
C ALA A 329 -15.03 -5.66 16.60
N ASN A 330 -16.28 -5.48 16.18
CA ASN A 330 -17.40 -6.36 16.56
C ASN A 330 -17.61 -7.55 15.60
N GLY A 331 -16.66 -7.84 14.70
CA GLY A 331 -16.85 -8.84 13.63
C GLY A 331 -17.78 -8.38 12.50
N ASN A 332 -18.38 -7.19 12.66
CA ASN A 332 -19.04 -6.41 11.62
C ASN A 332 -18.00 -5.93 10.60
N ASN A 333 -17.55 -6.85 9.77
CA ASN A 333 -16.63 -6.60 8.67
C ASN A 333 -17.27 -5.59 7.71
N ARG A 334 -16.49 -4.59 7.28
CA ARG A 334 -16.97 -3.54 6.35
C ARG A 334 -16.64 -3.89 4.90
N LEU A 335 -17.04 -3.02 3.98
CA LEU A 335 -16.68 -3.06 2.57
C LEU A 335 -15.16 -3.19 2.39
N GLY A 336 -14.71 -4.28 1.77
CA GLY A 336 -13.29 -4.58 1.58
C GLY A 336 -12.52 -3.48 0.85
N GLY A 337 -11.46 -2.97 1.49
CA GLY A 337 -10.55 -2.00 0.89
C GLY A 337 -9.67 -2.59 -0.21
N ALA A 338 -8.78 -1.75 -0.76
CA ALA A 338 -7.75 -2.22 -1.71
C ALA A 338 -6.86 -3.29 -1.06
N ALA A 339 -6.54 -3.13 0.23
CA ALA A 339 -5.90 -4.15 1.05
C ALA A 339 -6.62 -5.51 0.97
N SER A 340 -7.89 -5.61 1.40
CA SER A 340 -8.63 -6.89 1.43
C SER A 340 -8.68 -7.59 0.05
N ARG A 341 -8.75 -6.83 -1.05
CA ARG A 341 -8.70 -7.36 -2.42
C ARG A 341 -7.31 -7.87 -2.79
N THR A 342 -6.27 -7.04 -2.70
CA THR A 342 -4.89 -7.41 -3.10
C THR A 342 -4.32 -8.52 -2.21
N ILE A 343 -4.53 -8.45 -0.90
CA ILE A 343 -4.21 -9.53 0.06
C ILE A 343 -5.01 -10.80 -0.27
N GLY A 344 -6.29 -10.62 -0.60
CA GLY A 344 -7.21 -11.71 -0.94
C GLY A 344 -6.82 -12.56 -2.14
N GLN A 345 -6.03 -11.99 -3.04
CA GLN A 345 -5.53 -12.69 -4.23
C GLN A 345 -4.21 -13.43 -3.98
N SER A 346 -3.52 -13.15 -2.86
CA SER A 346 -2.23 -13.75 -2.50
C SER A 346 -2.44 -15.15 -1.89
N PRO A 347 -2.07 -16.24 -2.60
CA PRO A 347 -2.21 -17.60 -2.09
C PRO A 347 -1.25 -17.86 -0.92
N GLU A 348 -1.49 -18.91 -0.14
CA GLU A 348 -0.73 -19.16 1.09
C GLU A 348 0.73 -19.57 0.81
N THR A 349 1.02 -20.15 -0.35
CA THR A 349 2.37 -20.64 -0.72
C THR A 349 2.91 -20.09 -2.05
N PRO A 350 4.25 -20.06 -2.25
CA PRO A 350 4.86 -19.72 -3.54
C PRO A 350 4.41 -20.65 -4.68
N LYS A 351 4.20 -21.94 -4.38
CA LYS A 351 3.79 -22.96 -5.36
C LYS A 351 2.38 -22.68 -5.89
N GLU A 352 1.42 -22.42 -5.00
CA GLU A 352 0.05 -22.07 -5.40
C GLU A 352 0.03 -20.78 -6.22
N MET A 353 0.86 -19.79 -5.88
CA MET A 353 1.00 -18.56 -6.65
C MET A 353 1.58 -18.80 -8.06
N ALA A 354 2.60 -19.66 -8.16
CA ALA A 354 3.17 -20.07 -9.44
C ALA A 354 2.15 -20.86 -10.30
N ASP A 355 1.42 -21.79 -9.70
CA ASP A 355 0.40 -22.59 -10.38
C ASP A 355 -0.81 -21.74 -10.80
N ARG A 356 -1.27 -20.79 -9.96
CA ARG A 356 -2.33 -19.82 -10.30
C ARG A 356 -1.92 -19.00 -11.52
N ILE A 357 -0.70 -18.48 -11.57
CA ILE A 357 -0.18 -17.74 -12.74
C ILE A 357 -0.09 -18.64 -13.98
N ARG A 358 0.44 -19.87 -13.87
CA ARG A 358 0.59 -20.80 -15.00
C ARG A 358 -0.77 -21.12 -15.64
N ARG A 359 -1.79 -21.42 -14.83
CA ARG A 359 -3.17 -21.68 -15.27
C ARG A 359 -3.80 -20.46 -15.95
N LEU A 360 -3.50 -19.26 -15.47
CA LEU A 360 -4.09 -18.02 -15.99
C LEU A 360 -3.46 -17.56 -17.33
N GLY A 361 -2.41 -18.26 -17.79
CA GLY A 361 -1.72 -18.12 -19.07
C GLY A 361 -0.44 -17.29 -18.91
N GLY A 362 0.69 -17.80 -19.41
CA GLY A 362 2.06 -17.28 -19.20
C GLY A 362 2.35 -15.82 -19.64
N SER A 363 1.33 -15.05 -20.05
CA SER A 363 1.38 -13.57 -20.09
C SER A 363 1.41 -12.93 -18.69
N GLY A 364 1.22 -13.72 -17.62
CA GLY A 364 1.56 -13.32 -16.25
C GLY A 364 0.70 -12.22 -15.62
N PRO A 365 1.20 -11.57 -14.55
CA PRO A 365 0.52 -10.51 -13.80
C PRO A 365 -0.02 -9.34 -14.65
N ALA A 366 0.56 -9.09 -15.83
CA ALA A 366 0.19 -7.99 -16.72
C ALA A 366 -1.30 -7.96 -17.13
N ARG A 367 -2.02 -9.10 -17.11
CA ARG A 367 -3.47 -9.15 -17.42
C ARG A 367 -4.38 -8.71 -16.27
N PHE A 368 -3.86 -8.53 -15.05
CA PHE A 368 -4.67 -8.07 -13.89
C PHE A 368 -4.75 -6.54 -13.81
N GLY A 369 -3.97 -5.81 -14.62
CA GLY A 369 -4.20 -4.40 -14.95
C GLY A 369 -3.83 -3.36 -13.87
N VAL A 370 -3.69 -3.81 -12.62
CA VAL A 370 -2.95 -3.19 -11.52
C VAL A 370 -1.88 -4.22 -11.10
N ARG A 371 -0.89 -3.84 -10.29
CA ARG A 371 -0.13 -4.82 -9.49
C ARG A 371 -1.10 -5.76 -8.76
N GLY A 372 -1.26 -6.96 -9.28
CA GLY A 372 -1.82 -8.05 -8.51
C GLY A 372 -0.91 -8.41 -7.33
N PRO A 373 -1.25 -9.43 -6.53
CA PRO A 373 -0.39 -9.93 -5.46
C PRO A 373 1.04 -10.25 -5.91
N GLY A 374 1.28 -10.51 -7.20
CA GLY A 374 2.61 -10.73 -7.77
C GLY A 374 3.56 -9.52 -7.72
N GLY A 375 3.06 -8.30 -7.47
CA GLY A 375 3.87 -7.08 -7.44
C GLY A 375 4.20 -6.54 -6.05
N VAL A 376 3.73 -7.18 -4.98
CA VAL A 376 3.92 -6.77 -3.57
C VAL A 376 4.61 -7.90 -2.81
N ASP A 377 5.75 -7.63 -2.19
CA ASP A 377 6.40 -8.63 -1.33
C ASP A 377 5.74 -8.64 0.05
N PHE A 378 4.73 -9.50 0.22
CA PHE A 378 4.05 -9.65 1.49
C PHE A 378 4.94 -10.19 2.63
N SER A 379 6.15 -10.71 2.35
CA SER A 379 7.12 -11.05 3.40
C SER A 379 7.62 -9.81 4.16
N THR A 380 7.43 -8.62 3.57
CA THR A 380 7.74 -7.29 4.15
C THR A 380 6.49 -6.51 4.62
N LEU A 381 5.27 -7.05 4.43
CA LEU A 381 4.02 -6.39 4.80
C LEU A 381 4.00 -5.97 6.28
N ASP A 382 3.78 -4.70 6.60
CA ASP A 382 3.64 -4.21 7.97
C ASP A 382 2.64 -3.04 8.07
N LEU A 383 2.22 -2.67 9.27
CA LEU A 383 1.25 -1.60 9.53
C LEU A 383 1.93 -0.23 9.55
N ALA A 384 1.68 0.58 8.51
CA ALA A 384 2.24 1.93 8.37
C ALA A 384 1.34 3.03 8.93
N TYR A 385 0.03 2.78 9.03
CA TYR A 385 -0.93 3.79 9.49
C TYR A 385 -2.21 3.18 10.04
N VAL A 386 -2.75 3.81 11.10
CA VAL A 386 -4.14 3.70 11.54
C VAL A 386 -4.74 5.08 11.69
N GLY A 387 -5.95 5.30 11.17
CA GLY A 387 -6.66 6.57 11.29
C GLY A 387 -7.20 6.80 12.70
N LYS A 388 -7.67 8.02 12.99
CA LYS A 388 -8.40 8.30 14.24
C LYS A 388 -9.64 7.39 14.33
N PRO A 389 -9.85 6.64 15.42
CA PRO A 389 -11.08 5.85 15.61
C PRO A 389 -12.31 6.77 15.64
N VAL A 390 -13.33 6.46 14.83
CA VAL A 390 -14.62 7.17 14.85
C VAL A 390 -15.74 6.14 14.95
N LYS A 391 -16.59 6.27 15.97
CA LYS A 391 -17.70 5.35 16.25
C LYS A 391 -18.59 5.14 15.02
N GLY A 392 -18.94 3.88 14.73
CA GLY A 392 -19.71 3.45 13.56
C GLY A 392 -18.91 3.43 12.24
N LYS A 393 -17.93 4.32 12.06
CA LYS A 393 -17.04 4.37 10.88
C LYS A 393 -15.84 3.43 11.03
N GLY A 394 -15.39 3.20 12.25
CA GLY A 394 -14.25 2.39 12.63
C GLY A 394 -12.95 2.82 11.95
N LEU A 395 -11.96 1.93 11.92
CA LEU A 395 -10.56 2.30 11.72
C LEU A 395 -10.16 2.29 10.23
N PRO A 396 -9.82 3.44 9.63
CA PRO A 396 -9.03 3.47 8.40
C PRO A 396 -7.63 2.93 8.71
N TYR A 397 -7.01 2.22 7.79
CA TYR A 397 -5.65 1.70 7.96
C TYR A 397 -4.92 1.65 6.63
N ALA A 398 -3.59 1.63 6.68
CA ALA A 398 -2.76 1.27 5.54
C ALA A 398 -1.59 0.41 6.00
N PHE A 399 -1.41 -0.73 5.32
CA PHE A 399 -0.15 -1.47 5.37
C PHE A 399 0.85 -0.85 4.38
N SER A 400 2.13 -0.96 4.68
CA SER A 400 3.23 -0.83 3.72
C SER A 400 3.82 -2.20 3.38
N ALA A 401 4.37 -2.34 2.19
CA ALA A 401 5.18 -3.49 1.78
C ALA A 401 6.13 -3.06 0.66
N ASP A 402 7.28 -3.71 0.55
CA ASP A 402 8.15 -3.57 -0.61
C ASP A 402 7.44 -4.06 -1.88
N LYS A 403 7.77 -3.41 -3.00
CA LYS A 403 7.40 -3.85 -4.34
C LYS A 403 8.35 -4.96 -4.78
N VAL A 404 7.79 -6.00 -5.38
CA VAL A 404 8.56 -7.03 -6.07
C VAL A 404 9.39 -6.39 -7.19
N GLN A 405 10.69 -6.63 -7.22
CA GLN A 405 11.61 -6.00 -8.17
C GLN A 405 11.53 -6.61 -9.59
N ASP A 406 11.38 -7.94 -9.70
CA ASP A 406 11.12 -8.61 -10.96
C ASP A 406 9.94 -9.59 -10.84
N GLU A 407 8.74 -9.13 -11.22
CA GLU A 407 7.48 -9.89 -11.20
C GLU A 407 7.50 -11.16 -12.11
N THR A 408 8.58 -11.37 -12.89
CA THR A 408 8.79 -12.62 -13.65
C THR A 408 9.45 -13.72 -12.83
N GLN A 409 10.28 -13.35 -11.84
CA GLN A 409 11.00 -14.26 -10.94
C GLN A 409 10.29 -14.36 -9.58
N ASP A 410 10.15 -13.22 -8.91
CA ASP A 410 9.62 -13.08 -7.55
C ASP A 410 8.14 -12.69 -7.56
N LYS A 411 7.40 -13.12 -6.53
CA LYS A 411 5.92 -13.04 -6.48
C LYS A 411 5.45 -12.96 -5.03
N GLY A 412 4.51 -12.06 -4.73
CA GLY A 412 3.89 -12.00 -3.41
C GLY A 412 2.94 -13.17 -3.13
N TRP A 413 3.25 -13.90 -2.06
CA TRP A 413 2.46 -14.99 -1.47
C TRP A 413 2.33 -14.76 0.05
N GLY A 414 1.39 -15.45 0.71
CA GLY A 414 1.20 -15.40 2.15
C GLY A 414 0.54 -14.13 2.70
N GLY A 415 0.12 -13.18 1.85
CA GLY A 415 -0.39 -11.88 2.27
C GLY A 415 -1.55 -11.95 3.26
N LYS A 416 -2.45 -12.93 3.09
CA LYS A 416 -3.59 -13.17 3.99
C LYS A 416 -3.13 -13.50 5.41
N ALA A 417 -2.15 -14.39 5.56
CA ALA A 417 -1.63 -14.78 6.86
C ALA A 417 -0.91 -13.62 7.56
N LYS A 418 -0.15 -12.80 6.82
CA LYS A 418 0.56 -11.64 7.38
C LYS A 418 -0.38 -10.51 7.81
N ALA A 419 -1.37 -10.17 7.00
CA ALA A 419 -2.38 -9.17 7.38
C ALA A 419 -3.24 -9.64 8.57
N GLN A 420 -3.62 -10.93 8.58
CA GLN A 420 -4.36 -11.54 9.67
C GLN A 420 -3.56 -11.52 10.98
N LEU A 421 -2.27 -11.89 10.96
CA LEU A 421 -1.38 -11.80 12.12
C LEU A 421 -1.35 -10.38 12.71
N ILE A 422 -1.19 -9.35 11.87
CA ILE A 422 -1.17 -7.95 12.33
C ILE A 422 -2.50 -7.57 12.99
N SER A 423 -3.64 -7.89 12.35
CA SER A 423 -4.97 -7.58 12.85
C SER A 423 -5.30 -8.32 14.16
N ASP A 424 -5.01 -9.62 14.24
CA ASP A 424 -5.25 -10.44 15.42
C ASP A 424 -4.37 -10.01 16.61
N SER A 425 -3.13 -9.61 16.32
CA SER A 425 -2.20 -9.08 17.34
C SER A 425 -2.70 -7.74 17.87
N PHE A 426 -3.10 -6.81 16.99
CA PHE A 426 -3.71 -5.54 17.38
C PHE A 426 -4.88 -5.76 18.34
N PHE A 427 -5.76 -6.71 18.07
CA PHE A 427 -6.87 -7.04 18.96
C PHE A 427 -6.44 -7.70 20.26
N THR A 428 -5.48 -8.62 20.22
CA THR A 428 -4.89 -9.24 21.42
C THR A 428 -4.32 -8.17 22.36
N TRP A 429 -3.64 -7.16 21.81
CA TRP A 429 -3.08 -6.02 22.55
C TRP A 429 -4.11 -5.05 23.12
N LEU A 430 -5.34 -5.03 22.58
CA LEU A 430 -6.47 -4.30 23.18
C LEU A 430 -7.15 -5.14 24.27
N ALA A 431 -7.44 -6.41 23.98
CA ALA A 431 -8.23 -7.30 24.83
C ALA A 431 -7.58 -7.64 26.17
N LEU A 432 -6.26 -7.75 26.18
CA LEU A 432 -5.48 -8.06 27.35
C LEU A 432 -4.83 -6.79 27.94
N THR A 433 -4.46 -6.87 29.21
CA THR A 433 -3.78 -5.81 29.96
C THR A 433 -2.26 -5.90 29.77
N PRO A 434 -1.49 -4.79 29.82
CA PRO A 434 -0.07 -4.80 29.46
C PRO A 434 0.86 -5.66 30.31
N ASP A 435 0.48 -5.96 31.56
CA ASP A 435 1.16 -6.88 32.47
C ASP A 435 1.26 -8.32 31.97
N LYS A 436 0.47 -8.68 30.93
CA LYS A 436 0.47 -10.02 30.31
C LYS A 436 1.40 -10.15 29.11
N PHE A 437 2.01 -9.05 28.64
CA PHE A 437 2.73 -8.99 27.37
C PHE A 437 4.20 -9.39 27.48
N TRP A 438 4.47 -10.45 28.23
CA TRP A 438 5.80 -11.02 28.39
C TRP A 438 5.78 -12.52 28.10
N VAL A 439 6.96 -13.02 27.71
CA VAL A 439 7.25 -14.44 27.52
C VAL A 439 8.61 -14.73 28.13
N ASN A 440 8.84 -15.98 28.54
CA ASN A 440 9.99 -16.39 29.31
C ASN A 440 10.43 -17.80 28.91
N LEU A 441 11.71 -17.97 28.60
CA LEU A 441 12.36 -19.26 28.45
C LEU A 441 13.52 -19.34 29.46
N ASN A 442 13.19 -19.70 30.71
CA ASN A 442 14.14 -19.88 31.83
C ASN A 442 14.03 -21.33 32.37
N PRO A 443 15.13 -22.13 32.38
CA PRO A 443 15.15 -23.52 32.86
C PRO A 443 14.54 -23.74 34.25
N ASP A 444 14.71 -22.78 35.15
CA ASP A 444 14.23 -22.87 36.54
C ASP A 444 12.73 -22.55 36.68
N GLN A 445 12.09 -22.09 35.61
CA GLN A 445 10.72 -21.57 35.62
C GLN A 445 9.81 -22.22 34.56
N PRO A 446 9.73 -23.56 34.48
CA PRO A 446 8.98 -24.28 33.46
C PRO A 446 7.46 -24.01 33.50
N ASP A 447 6.93 -23.58 34.65
CA ASP A 447 5.51 -23.21 34.82
C ASP A 447 5.22 -21.71 34.57
N GLN A 448 6.27 -20.88 34.42
CA GLN A 448 6.17 -19.44 34.20
C GLN A 448 6.69 -19.06 32.79
N ILE A 449 6.18 -19.73 31.76
CA ILE A 449 6.54 -19.48 30.35
C ILE A 449 5.89 -18.18 29.84
N MET A 450 4.62 -17.93 30.17
CA MET A 450 3.83 -16.74 29.77
C MET A 450 2.44 -16.76 30.44
N ASP A 451 1.66 -15.68 30.32
CA ASP A 451 0.24 -15.69 30.68
C ASP A 451 -0.56 -16.74 29.88
N LYS A 452 -1.44 -17.48 30.56
CA LYS A 452 -2.23 -18.60 29.99
C LYS A 452 -3.27 -18.17 28.97
N THR A 453 -3.64 -16.89 28.92
CA THR A 453 -4.59 -16.33 27.95
C THR A 453 -3.83 -15.80 26.73
N PHE A 454 -2.74 -15.07 26.96
CA PHE A 454 -1.84 -14.60 25.91
C PHE A 454 -1.23 -15.78 25.11
N GLY A 455 -0.88 -16.86 25.79
CA GLY A 455 -0.42 -18.13 25.18
C GLY A 455 -1.47 -18.90 24.38
N LYS A 456 -2.69 -18.38 24.18
CA LYS A 456 -3.67 -18.90 23.22
C LYS A 456 -3.73 -18.10 21.92
N THR A 457 -2.88 -17.08 21.76
CA THR A 457 -2.90 -16.13 20.62
C THR A 457 -1.67 -16.25 19.74
N ASP A 458 -1.79 -15.88 18.46
CA ASP A 458 -0.64 -15.82 17.56
C ASP A 458 0.40 -14.76 17.98
N ALA A 459 -0.01 -13.67 18.65
CA ALA A 459 0.92 -12.68 19.21
C ALA A 459 1.82 -13.31 20.28
N GLY A 460 1.23 -14.05 21.24
CA GLY A 460 1.98 -14.78 22.26
C GLY A 460 2.93 -15.82 21.65
N ARG A 461 2.44 -16.60 20.68
CA ARG A 461 3.28 -17.56 19.94
C ARG A 461 4.49 -16.90 19.28
N VAL A 462 4.28 -15.80 18.57
CA VAL A 462 5.36 -15.09 17.86
C VAL A 462 6.40 -14.54 18.83
N LEU A 463 5.99 -14.00 19.98
CA LEU A 463 6.95 -13.55 21.00
C LEU A 463 7.79 -14.72 21.54
N LEU A 464 7.17 -15.84 21.92
CA LEU A 464 7.91 -16.98 22.51
C LEU A 464 8.83 -17.67 21.48
N GLN A 465 8.39 -17.81 20.23
CA GLN A 465 9.23 -18.35 19.16
C GLN A 465 10.39 -17.41 18.80
N ALA A 466 10.20 -16.09 18.87
CA ALA A 466 11.27 -15.13 18.63
C ALA A 466 12.32 -15.11 19.77
N ASP A 467 11.93 -15.37 21.02
CA ASP A 467 12.91 -15.58 22.11
C ASP A 467 13.78 -16.82 21.85
N LEU A 468 13.17 -17.95 21.44
CA LEU A 468 13.92 -19.16 21.07
C LEU A 468 14.86 -18.89 19.88
N GLN A 469 14.39 -18.21 18.84
CA GLN A 469 15.23 -17.85 17.69
C GLN A 469 16.40 -16.93 18.10
N MET A 470 16.19 -15.98 19.02
CA MET A 470 17.26 -15.13 19.55
C MET A 470 18.31 -15.94 20.30
N LYS A 471 17.91 -16.99 21.03
CA LYS A 471 18.86 -17.91 21.68
C LYS A 471 19.68 -18.70 20.68
N HIS A 472 19.04 -19.24 19.64
CA HIS A 472 19.75 -19.89 18.54
C HIS A 472 20.76 -18.95 17.86
N ASP A 473 20.38 -17.69 17.62
CA ASP A 473 21.27 -16.73 16.97
C ASP A 473 22.39 -16.21 17.87
N TYR A 474 22.12 -16.04 19.17
CA TYR A 474 23.14 -15.78 20.17
C TYR A 474 24.15 -16.93 20.25
N ALA A 475 23.68 -18.18 20.37
CA ALA A 475 24.54 -19.35 20.52
C ALA A 475 25.50 -19.52 19.33
N LYS A 476 25.04 -19.19 18.12
CA LYS A 476 25.88 -19.13 16.91
C LYS A 476 26.90 -17.98 16.96
N ASP A 477 26.50 -16.80 17.42
CA ASP A 477 27.39 -15.63 17.46
C ASP A 477 28.45 -15.72 18.56
N VAL A 478 28.21 -16.45 19.65
CA VAL A 478 29.20 -16.73 20.70
C VAL A 478 30.06 -17.97 20.44
N ASP A 479 29.99 -18.58 19.26
CA ASP A 479 30.90 -19.66 18.88
C ASP A 479 32.34 -19.12 18.79
N TYR A 480 33.18 -19.43 19.77
CA TYR A 480 34.58 -18.94 19.87
C TYR A 480 35.46 -19.31 18.66
N ARG A 481 34.99 -20.20 17.78
CA ARG A 481 35.70 -20.62 16.55
C ARG A 481 35.45 -19.67 15.37
N LYS A 482 34.50 -18.73 15.47
CA LYS A 482 34.03 -17.86 14.37
C LYS A 482 33.88 -16.43 14.85
N ASP A 483 34.01 -15.46 13.96
CA ASP A 483 33.63 -14.07 14.29
C ASP A 483 32.10 -13.95 14.37
N PRO A 484 31.54 -13.21 15.36
CA PRO A 484 32.23 -12.36 16.34
C PRO A 484 32.72 -13.09 17.61
N GLY A 485 32.27 -14.33 17.87
CA GLY A 485 32.58 -15.09 19.09
C GLY A 485 34.06 -15.25 19.39
N LYS A 486 34.90 -15.39 18.36
CA LYS A 486 36.37 -15.42 18.47
C LYS A 486 36.94 -14.14 19.07
N GLN A 487 36.48 -12.98 18.61
CA GLN A 487 36.93 -11.66 19.10
C GLN A 487 36.48 -11.44 20.55
N TYR A 488 35.25 -11.84 20.87
CA TYR A 488 34.77 -11.86 22.25
C TYR A 488 35.62 -12.76 23.15
N ALA A 489 35.99 -13.97 22.69
CA ALA A 489 36.88 -14.88 23.43
C ALA A 489 38.29 -14.31 23.64
N GLU A 490 38.83 -13.60 22.65
CA GLU A 490 40.11 -12.89 22.77
C GLU A 490 40.03 -11.75 23.79
N ALA A 491 38.94 -10.98 23.80
CA ALA A 491 38.72 -9.92 24.79
C ALA A 491 38.53 -10.48 26.21
N MET A 492 37.78 -11.58 26.37
CA MET A 492 37.60 -12.28 27.65
C MET A 492 38.94 -12.77 28.22
N ARG A 493 39.78 -13.37 27.37
CA ARG A 493 41.15 -13.78 27.74
C ARG A 493 42.02 -12.59 28.13
N ALA A 494 42.00 -11.49 27.36
CA ALA A 494 42.75 -10.28 27.67
C ALA A 494 42.31 -9.61 28.99
N ALA A 495 41.03 -9.75 29.36
CA ALA A 495 40.47 -9.27 30.61
C ALA A 495 40.69 -10.23 31.81
N ASN A 496 41.44 -11.33 31.64
CA ASN A 496 41.61 -12.40 32.64
C ASN A 496 40.28 -12.96 33.18
N ILE A 497 39.23 -12.98 32.35
CA ILE A 497 37.96 -13.58 32.72
C ILE A 497 38.06 -15.07 32.40
N PRO A 498 38.05 -15.96 33.43
CA PRO A 498 38.25 -17.37 33.20
C PRO A 498 37.10 -17.95 32.39
N CYS A 499 35.86 -17.48 32.63
CA CYS A 499 34.69 -18.04 31.97
C CYS A 499 33.57 -17.10 31.55
N GLY A 500 32.72 -17.63 30.67
CA GLY A 500 31.43 -17.06 30.36
C GLY A 500 30.45 -17.09 31.54
N ASP A 501 29.54 -16.12 31.58
CA ASP A 501 28.58 -15.94 32.67
C ASP A 501 27.24 -16.66 32.40
N THR A 502 26.40 -16.78 33.44
CA THR A 502 24.99 -17.19 33.28
C THR A 502 24.13 -15.95 33.13
N ILE A 503 23.39 -15.85 32.02
CA ILE A 503 22.77 -14.59 31.61
C ILE A 503 21.33 -14.78 31.15
N ARG A 504 20.55 -13.72 31.30
CA ARG A 504 19.23 -13.57 30.68
C ARG A 504 19.37 -12.66 29.46
N LEU A 505 18.99 -13.13 28.27
CA LEU A 505 18.80 -12.28 27.10
C LEU A 505 17.30 -12.03 26.88
N TRP A 506 16.87 -10.80 26.60
CA TRP A 506 15.46 -10.58 26.24
C TRP A 506 15.23 -9.43 25.27
N ILE A 507 14.25 -9.60 24.39
CA ILE A 507 13.85 -8.56 23.43
C ILE A 507 12.87 -7.60 24.10
N THR A 508 13.08 -6.29 23.92
CA THR A 508 12.09 -5.26 24.28
C THR A 508 11.88 -4.26 23.15
N PRO A 509 10.71 -3.63 23.05
CA PRO A 509 10.51 -2.40 22.28
C PRO A 509 11.57 -1.32 22.57
N LYS A 510 12.20 -0.78 21.52
CA LYS A 510 12.76 0.57 21.58
C LYS A 510 11.67 1.57 21.22
N THR A 511 11.83 2.83 21.59
CA THR A 511 10.90 3.91 21.28
C THR A 511 10.55 3.94 19.79
N ALA A 512 9.29 3.65 19.45
CA ALA A 512 8.80 3.76 18.08
C ALA A 512 8.76 5.23 17.65
N LYS A 513 9.18 5.51 16.41
CA LYS A 513 8.97 6.82 15.80
C LYS A 513 7.59 6.83 15.16
N VAL A 514 6.78 7.78 15.57
CA VAL A 514 5.41 7.93 15.07
C VAL A 514 5.11 9.38 14.76
N ARG A 515 4.07 9.61 13.99
CA ARG A 515 3.42 10.92 13.87
C ARG A 515 1.94 10.74 14.21
N ALA A 516 1.49 11.31 15.33
CA ALA A 516 0.08 11.29 15.74
C ALA A 516 -0.55 12.68 15.57
N ASP A 517 -1.69 12.75 14.89
CA ASP A 517 -2.52 13.96 14.73
C ASP A 517 -4.00 13.66 14.47
N ASP A 518 -4.75 14.69 14.09
CA ASP A 518 -6.20 14.64 13.84
C ASP A 518 -6.59 13.59 12.79
N GLY A 519 -5.69 13.26 11.85
CA GLY A 519 -5.91 12.22 10.85
C GLY A 519 -5.74 10.81 11.39
N GLY A 520 -4.78 10.60 12.30
CA GLY A 520 -4.45 9.29 12.84
C GLY A 520 -3.02 9.18 13.38
N LEU A 521 -2.51 7.95 13.37
CA LEU A 521 -1.15 7.57 13.72
C LEU A 521 -0.43 7.01 12.49
N TYR A 522 0.60 7.72 12.02
CA TYR A 522 1.62 7.16 11.13
C TYR A 522 2.67 6.44 11.97
N ILE A 523 3.00 5.21 11.59
CA ILE A 523 4.04 4.38 12.19
C ILE A 523 5.24 4.43 11.23
N LEU A 524 6.36 5.00 11.69
CA LEU A 524 7.49 5.35 10.83
C LEU A 524 8.69 4.41 11.06
N ASP A 525 8.89 3.98 12.30
CA ASP A 525 9.97 3.09 12.73
C ASP A 525 9.56 2.39 14.03
N THR A 526 9.72 1.08 14.12
CA THR A 526 9.39 0.26 15.29
C THR A 526 10.58 -0.61 15.69
N PRO A 527 11.69 -0.01 16.16
CA PRO A 527 12.91 -0.74 16.42
C PRO A 527 12.81 -1.57 17.70
N LEU A 528 13.54 -2.68 17.74
CA LEU A 528 13.63 -3.59 18.88
C LEU A 528 15.02 -3.52 19.52
N LYS A 529 15.09 -3.81 20.81
CA LYS A 529 16.32 -3.91 21.60
C LYS A 529 16.56 -5.34 22.04
N VAL A 530 17.80 -5.79 21.98
CA VAL A 530 18.23 -6.98 22.74
C VAL A 530 18.88 -6.51 24.03
N ASN A 531 18.36 -6.97 25.15
CA ASN A 531 18.91 -6.73 26.48
C ASN A 531 19.66 -7.99 26.92
N VAL A 532 20.70 -7.81 27.73
CA VAL A 532 21.42 -8.89 28.40
C VAL A 532 21.76 -8.46 29.82
N ASP A 533 21.58 -9.38 30.77
CA ASP A 533 21.99 -9.19 32.15
C ASP A 533 22.43 -10.49 32.82
N HIS A 534 23.15 -10.39 33.95
CA HIS A 534 23.48 -11.54 34.80
C HIS A 534 22.22 -12.14 35.42
N ILE A 535 22.21 -13.46 35.63
CA ILE A 535 21.19 -14.14 36.43
C ILE A 535 21.77 -15.38 37.11
N ASP A 536 21.45 -15.56 38.39
CA ASP A 536 21.75 -16.80 39.10
C ASP A 536 20.76 -17.90 38.69
N ARG A 537 21.21 -19.15 38.63
CA ARG A 537 20.41 -20.30 38.16
C ARG A 537 20.60 -21.53 39.05
N GLU A 538 19.51 -22.23 39.32
CA GLU A 538 19.49 -23.50 40.06
C GLU A 538 19.70 -24.72 39.15
N THR A 539 19.15 -24.71 37.93
CA THR A 539 19.39 -25.78 36.95
C THR A 539 20.89 -25.94 36.65
N PRO A 540 21.48 -27.13 36.78
CA PRO A 540 22.89 -27.35 36.42
C PRO A 540 23.19 -27.05 34.95
N ASP A 541 24.43 -26.64 34.63
CA ASP A 541 24.88 -26.64 33.23
C ASP A 541 24.87 -28.10 32.72
N PRO A 542 24.23 -28.41 31.57
CA PRO A 542 24.16 -29.77 31.03
C PRO A 542 25.52 -30.40 30.71
N ASN A 543 26.62 -29.66 30.85
CA ASN A 543 27.98 -30.10 30.60
C ASN A 543 28.92 -29.98 31.82
N GLY A 544 28.39 -29.62 33.00
CA GLY A 544 29.13 -29.62 34.27
C GLY A 544 30.32 -28.65 34.34
N ASN A 545 30.05 -27.37 34.56
CA ASN A 545 31.07 -26.34 34.84
C ASN A 545 30.93 -25.80 36.28
N ASP A 546 31.98 -25.93 37.09
CA ASP A 546 32.08 -25.30 38.42
C ASP A 546 32.61 -23.85 38.38
N CYS A 547 32.68 -23.23 37.20
CA CYS A 547 33.25 -21.89 37.10
C CYS A 547 32.36 -20.83 37.76
N ARG A 548 32.90 -20.15 38.77
CA ARG A 548 32.26 -19.02 39.46
C ARG A 548 33.05 -17.74 39.22
N LEU A 549 32.40 -16.78 38.55
CA LEU A 549 32.94 -15.43 38.40
C LEU A 549 32.74 -14.60 39.68
N THR A 550 33.67 -13.69 39.94
CA THR A 550 33.43 -12.57 40.87
C THR A 550 32.48 -11.54 40.24
N GLN A 551 31.87 -10.64 41.03
CA GLN A 551 30.97 -9.62 40.48
C GLN A 551 31.66 -8.74 39.43
N ALA A 552 32.89 -8.28 39.70
CA ALA A 552 33.65 -7.48 38.73
C ALA A 552 33.95 -8.24 37.42
N GLN A 553 34.18 -9.55 37.49
CA GLN A 553 34.33 -10.38 36.29
C GLN A 553 33.01 -10.56 35.53
N ARG A 554 31.88 -10.71 36.23
CA ARG A 554 30.54 -10.72 35.60
C ARG A 554 30.24 -9.41 34.89
N ASP A 555 30.44 -8.28 35.59
CA ASP A 555 30.21 -6.94 35.03
C ASP A 555 31.05 -6.72 33.77
N THR A 556 32.32 -7.16 33.79
CA THR A 556 33.23 -7.07 32.63
C THR A 556 32.81 -8.01 31.51
N ALA A 557 32.46 -9.28 31.80
CA ALA A 557 32.00 -10.25 30.80
C ALA A 557 30.71 -9.77 30.10
N ASN A 558 29.76 -9.27 30.88
CA ASN A 558 28.50 -8.69 30.42
C ASN A 558 28.75 -7.42 29.56
N GLY A 559 29.71 -6.58 29.95
CA GLY A 559 30.20 -5.46 29.12
C GLY A 559 30.77 -5.92 27.77
N LEU A 560 31.60 -6.96 27.76
CA LEU A 560 32.17 -7.53 26.54
C LEU A 560 31.09 -8.18 25.65
N LEU A 561 30.09 -8.86 26.22
CA LEU A 561 28.93 -9.36 25.46
C LEU A 561 28.17 -8.21 24.78
N LYS A 562 27.87 -7.14 25.53
CA LYS A 562 27.21 -5.93 25.04
C LYS A 562 27.99 -5.24 23.91
N GLN A 563 29.32 -5.35 23.92
CA GLN A 563 30.21 -4.77 22.90
C GLN A 563 30.34 -5.65 21.64
N TYR A 564 30.61 -6.95 21.78
CA TYR A 564 31.02 -7.81 20.68
C TYR A 564 29.88 -8.66 20.08
N ILE A 565 28.89 -9.06 20.89
CA ILE A 565 27.89 -10.07 20.50
C ILE A 565 26.52 -9.45 20.27
N ILE A 566 26.00 -8.74 21.28
CA ILE A 566 24.63 -8.20 21.27
C ILE A 566 24.31 -7.30 20.05
N PRO A 567 25.22 -6.46 19.53
CA PRO A 567 24.93 -5.66 18.33
C PRO A 567 24.62 -6.50 17.08
N GLY A 568 25.25 -7.68 16.95
CA GLY A 568 24.98 -8.63 15.86
C GLY A 568 23.60 -9.27 15.98
N VAL A 569 23.27 -9.76 17.18
CA VAL A 569 21.96 -10.35 17.50
C VAL A 569 20.84 -9.32 17.36
N GLU A 570 21.02 -8.10 17.89
CA GLU A 570 20.05 -7.02 17.77
C GLU A 570 19.82 -6.60 16.31
N LYS A 571 20.88 -6.58 15.49
CA LYS A 571 20.75 -6.36 14.04
C LYS A 571 19.88 -7.45 13.41
N LYS A 572 20.10 -8.73 13.70
CA LYS A 572 19.25 -9.84 13.19
C LYS A 572 17.79 -9.68 13.63
N VAL A 573 17.53 -9.33 14.89
CA VAL A 573 16.17 -9.06 15.39
C VAL A 573 15.48 -7.94 14.60
N ASN A 574 16.22 -6.90 14.20
CA ASN A 574 15.68 -5.77 13.46
C ASN A 574 15.62 -5.98 11.93
N THR A 575 16.46 -6.85 11.33
CA THR A 575 16.58 -6.95 9.86
C THR A 575 16.37 -8.35 9.27
N SER A 576 16.52 -9.45 10.02
CA SER A 576 16.31 -10.80 9.46
C SER A 576 14.83 -11.08 9.21
N ALA A 577 14.56 -11.97 8.24
CA ALA A 577 13.23 -12.48 7.94
C ALA A 577 12.62 -13.26 9.12
N ASP A 578 13.46 -13.95 9.90
CA ASP A 578 13.04 -14.80 11.04
C ASP A 578 12.26 -14.01 12.12
N TYR A 579 12.57 -12.72 12.27
CA TYR A 579 11.92 -11.81 13.22
C TYR A 579 10.93 -10.85 12.56
N ALA A 580 10.63 -11.00 11.27
CA ALA A 580 9.72 -10.10 10.56
C ALA A 580 8.31 -10.12 11.18
N ASP A 581 7.87 -11.29 11.68
CA ASP A 581 6.59 -11.41 12.38
C ASP A 581 6.62 -10.77 13.78
N LEU A 582 7.77 -10.76 14.48
CA LEU A 582 7.91 -10.01 15.74
C LEU A 582 7.79 -8.49 15.52
N ARG A 583 8.37 -7.98 14.42
CA ARG A 583 8.28 -6.55 14.05
C ARG A 583 6.83 -6.15 13.73
N ARG A 584 6.11 -6.96 12.93
CA ARG A 584 4.66 -6.81 12.69
C ARG A 584 3.85 -6.73 13.96
N VAL A 585 4.14 -7.65 14.89
CA VAL A 585 3.48 -7.76 16.18
C VAL A 585 3.77 -6.52 17.05
N TYR A 586 4.96 -5.89 16.92
CA TYR A 586 5.26 -4.61 17.56
C TYR A 586 4.54 -3.42 16.91
N SER A 587 4.50 -3.32 15.58
CA SER A 587 3.72 -2.30 14.85
C SER A 587 2.24 -2.34 15.23
N ALA A 588 1.67 -3.54 15.36
CA ALA A 588 0.33 -3.76 15.90
C ALA A 588 0.16 -3.30 17.37
N ARG A 589 1.18 -3.49 18.22
CA ARG A 589 1.18 -3.06 19.64
C ARG A 589 1.14 -1.53 19.75
N VAL A 590 1.88 -0.83 18.89
CA VAL A 590 1.93 0.64 18.81
C VAL A 590 0.59 1.21 18.34
N ALA A 591 -0.03 0.60 17.32
CA ALA A 591 -1.37 0.96 16.86
C ALA A 591 -2.45 0.72 17.94
N ALA A 592 -2.42 -0.44 18.61
CA ALA A 592 -3.35 -0.76 19.69
C ALA A 592 -3.23 0.21 20.88
N GLU A 593 -2.01 0.66 21.22
CA GLU A 593 -1.79 1.68 22.24
C GLU A 593 -2.44 3.02 21.88
N TYR A 594 -2.32 3.46 20.62
CA TYR A 594 -2.98 4.67 20.14
C TYR A 594 -4.52 4.58 20.18
N VAL A 595 -5.08 3.42 19.81
CA VAL A 595 -6.54 3.21 19.87
C VAL A 595 -7.03 3.14 21.32
N ARG A 596 -6.30 2.48 22.21
CA ARG A 596 -6.56 2.46 23.66
C ARG A 596 -6.56 3.86 24.28
N GLN A 597 -5.59 4.69 23.93
CA GLN A 597 -5.50 6.08 24.38
C GLN A 597 -6.63 6.95 23.80
N SER A 598 -6.96 6.77 22.51
CA SER A 598 -8.09 7.46 21.86
C SER A 598 -9.44 7.09 22.50
N ASP A 599 -9.62 5.84 22.89
CA ASP A 599 -10.85 5.34 23.52
C ASP A 599 -11.03 5.87 24.96
N ALA A 600 -9.92 6.05 25.69
CA ALA A 600 -9.91 6.68 27.00
C ALA A 600 -10.28 8.18 26.97
N GLU A 601 -9.98 8.89 25.87
CA GLU A 601 -10.49 10.24 25.61
C GLU A 601 -11.96 10.22 25.15
N GLN A 602 -12.31 9.31 24.24
CA GLN A 602 -13.65 9.17 23.69
C GLN A 602 -13.94 7.73 23.24
N ALA A 603 -14.79 7.01 24.01
CA ALA A 603 -15.13 5.61 23.75
C ALA A 603 -15.66 5.36 22.32
N GLY A 604 -15.00 4.46 21.60
CA GLY A 604 -15.23 4.15 20.18
C GLY A 604 -15.78 2.75 19.93
N ASP A 605 -15.59 2.25 18.70
CA ASP A 605 -16.00 0.89 18.30
C ASP A 605 -15.23 -0.22 19.04
N TYR A 606 -14.09 0.11 19.68
CA TYR A 606 -13.18 -0.83 20.34
C TYR A 606 -13.35 -0.93 21.86
N HIS A 607 -14.17 -0.06 22.47
CA HIS A 607 -14.35 0.03 23.93
C HIS A 607 -14.67 -1.32 24.59
N THR A 608 -15.55 -2.12 23.99
CA THR A 608 -15.96 -3.44 24.49
C THR A 608 -14.90 -4.52 24.32
N VAL A 609 -13.88 -4.28 23.50
CA VAL A 609 -12.71 -5.17 23.40
C VAL A 609 -11.67 -4.80 24.45
N ILE A 610 -11.45 -3.51 24.71
CA ILE A 610 -10.35 -3.04 25.57
C ILE A 610 -10.46 -3.65 26.98
N ASN A 611 -9.40 -4.34 27.41
CA ASN A 611 -9.28 -5.05 28.69
C ASN A 611 -10.38 -6.10 28.97
N SER A 612 -11.11 -6.59 27.95
CA SER A 612 -12.16 -7.59 28.12
C SER A 612 -11.68 -8.94 28.65
N GLY A 613 -10.39 -9.25 28.48
CA GLY A 613 -9.81 -10.57 28.76
C GLY A 613 -10.15 -11.66 27.74
N ASP A 614 -11.09 -11.41 26.81
CA ASP A 614 -11.51 -12.37 25.79
C ASP A 614 -10.63 -12.29 24.53
N VAL A 615 -9.95 -13.39 24.22
CA VAL A 615 -9.15 -13.56 23.00
C VAL A 615 -9.67 -14.67 22.09
N ALA A 616 -10.86 -15.24 22.34
CA ALA A 616 -11.38 -16.41 21.63
C ALA A 616 -11.56 -16.18 20.12
N ARG A 617 -11.69 -14.93 19.68
CA ARG A 617 -11.79 -14.54 18.26
C ARG A 617 -10.42 -14.45 17.54
N TRP A 618 -9.33 -14.41 18.29
CA TRP A 618 -7.95 -14.25 17.80
C TRP A 618 -7.03 -15.38 18.32
N PRO A 619 -7.42 -16.66 18.17
CA PRO A 619 -6.61 -17.78 18.62
C PRO A 619 -5.38 -17.96 17.72
N VAL A 620 -4.42 -18.79 18.15
CA VAL A 620 -3.37 -19.31 17.26
C VAL A 620 -4.00 -19.97 16.03
N ARG A 621 -3.68 -19.45 14.84
CA ARG A 621 -4.28 -19.89 13.57
C ARG A 621 -3.47 -20.98 12.87
N SER A 622 -4.04 -21.49 11.79
CA SER A 622 -3.39 -22.45 10.89
C SER A 622 -2.11 -21.85 10.29
N PRO A 623 -1.01 -22.61 10.14
CA PRO A 623 -0.86 -24.04 10.44
C PRO A 623 -0.63 -24.36 11.94
N ASN A 624 -0.40 -23.36 12.78
CA ASN A 624 0.10 -23.50 14.15
C ASN A 624 -0.97 -23.91 15.20
N ARG A 625 -2.16 -24.38 14.82
CA ARG A 625 -3.25 -24.64 15.80
C ARG A 625 -2.92 -25.68 16.88
N SER A 626 -1.96 -26.56 16.62
CA SER A 626 -1.43 -27.55 17.57
C SER A 626 -0.29 -27.03 18.45
N TRP A 627 0.17 -25.79 18.20
CA TRP A 627 1.23 -25.16 18.97
C TRP A 627 0.79 -24.96 20.43
N THR A 628 1.72 -25.18 21.35
CA THR A 628 1.54 -24.80 22.76
C THR A 628 2.82 -24.13 23.27
N PRO A 629 2.73 -23.25 24.29
CA PRO A 629 3.91 -22.67 24.93
C PRO A 629 4.91 -23.73 25.42
N LYS A 630 4.37 -24.87 25.91
CA LYS A 630 5.15 -26.02 26.38
C LYS A 630 5.97 -26.70 25.28
N GLN A 631 5.51 -26.71 24.02
CA GLN A 631 6.32 -27.25 22.92
C GLN A 631 7.56 -26.38 22.66
N THR A 632 7.41 -25.05 22.59
CA THR A 632 8.58 -24.15 22.44
C THR A 632 9.49 -24.18 23.67
N TRP A 633 8.93 -24.39 24.86
CA TRP A 633 9.70 -24.71 26.06
C TRP A 633 10.53 -25.99 25.92
N ASP A 634 9.92 -27.07 25.42
CA ASP A 634 10.60 -28.36 25.24
C ASP A 634 11.64 -28.33 24.09
N ASP A 635 11.36 -27.58 23.01
CA ASP A 635 12.32 -27.30 21.94
C ASP A 635 13.52 -26.50 22.45
N TYR A 636 13.28 -25.49 23.30
CA TYR A 636 14.33 -24.75 23.99
C TYR A 636 15.15 -25.68 24.90
N MET A 637 14.50 -26.46 25.77
CA MET A 637 15.21 -27.37 26.69
C MET A 637 15.99 -28.46 25.93
N LYS A 638 15.50 -28.91 24.77
CA LYS A 638 16.24 -29.79 23.86
C LYS A 638 17.45 -29.09 23.24
N SER A 639 17.32 -27.84 22.79
CA SER A 639 18.45 -27.04 22.28
C SER A 639 19.50 -26.78 23.38
N PHE A 640 19.03 -26.43 24.57
CA PHE A 640 19.85 -26.17 25.75
C PHE A 640 20.63 -27.41 26.22
N THR A 641 20.01 -28.59 26.22
CA THR A 641 20.66 -29.83 26.70
C THR A 641 21.39 -30.64 25.62
N LYS A 642 20.99 -30.53 24.34
CA LYS A 642 21.43 -31.44 23.25
C LYS A 642 21.66 -30.76 21.90
N GLY A 643 21.51 -29.44 21.80
CA GLY A 643 21.64 -28.68 20.56
C GLY A 643 22.71 -27.60 20.67
N ASP A 644 22.31 -26.34 20.43
CA ASP A 644 23.24 -25.22 20.25
C ASP A 644 24.15 -24.97 21.47
N TYR A 645 23.71 -25.37 22.67
CA TYR A 645 24.44 -25.21 23.93
C TYR A 645 25.21 -26.46 24.38
N SER A 646 25.01 -27.62 23.73
CA SER A 646 25.74 -28.85 24.04
C SER A 646 27.04 -29.01 23.24
N LEU A 647 27.29 -28.14 22.25
CA LEU A 647 28.58 -28.12 21.54
C LEU A 647 29.72 -27.82 22.53
N PRO A 648 30.84 -28.58 22.51
CA PRO A 648 32.00 -28.26 23.32
C PRO A 648 32.80 -27.13 22.66
N CYS A 649 32.69 -25.91 23.21
CA CYS A 649 33.81 -24.97 23.19
C CYS A 649 34.92 -25.57 24.08
N GLU A 650 36.18 -25.54 23.62
CA GLU A 650 37.14 -26.63 23.87
C GLU A 650 37.35 -27.09 25.32
N VAL A 651 37.46 -28.42 25.45
CA VAL A 651 38.00 -29.10 26.62
C VAL A 651 39.52 -29.17 26.48
N GLY A 652 40.18 -28.16 27.03
CA GLY A 652 41.47 -28.29 27.74
C GLY A 652 41.42 -27.51 29.07
N GLY A 653 40.22 -27.28 29.61
CA GLY A 653 39.97 -26.32 30.71
C GLY A 653 38.54 -25.77 30.79
N GLN A 654 37.64 -26.20 29.88
CA GLN A 654 36.19 -25.92 29.79
C GLN A 654 35.79 -24.45 29.64
N GLN A 655 34.93 -24.14 28.66
CA GLN A 655 34.23 -22.87 28.57
C GLN A 655 32.81 -22.95 28.01
N LYS A 656 31.81 -22.44 28.75
CA LYS A 656 30.40 -22.39 28.32
C LYS A 656 29.67 -21.19 28.93
N MET A 657 28.71 -20.65 28.17
CA MET A 657 27.75 -19.63 28.62
C MET A 657 26.35 -20.20 28.59
N CYS A 658 25.58 -19.87 29.62
CA CYS A 658 24.22 -20.34 29.80
C CYS A 658 23.23 -19.19 29.61
N VAL A 659 22.22 -19.37 28.75
CA VAL A 659 21.29 -18.31 28.36
C VAL A 659 19.84 -18.66 28.63
N MET A 660 19.22 -17.88 29.53
CA MET A 660 17.77 -17.77 29.69
C MET A 660 17.22 -16.65 28.78
N GLY A 661 15.91 -16.44 28.77
CA GLY A 661 15.42 -15.17 28.23
C GLY A 661 13.94 -14.95 28.14
N GLY A 662 13.56 -14.03 27.24
CA GLY A 662 12.18 -13.68 26.99
C GLY A 662 11.99 -12.63 25.90
N VAL A 663 10.74 -12.20 25.75
CA VAL A 663 10.36 -10.96 25.06
C VAL A 663 9.35 -10.24 25.95
N ASP A 664 9.56 -8.95 26.20
CA ASP A 664 8.67 -8.12 27.02
C ASP A 664 8.19 -6.90 26.21
N PHE A 665 6.90 -6.91 25.88
CA PHE A 665 6.15 -5.88 25.15
C PHE A 665 5.11 -5.18 26.08
N GLY A 666 5.25 -5.32 27.40
CA GLY A 666 4.41 -4.62 28.38
C GLY A 666 4.48 -3.10 28.25
N LYS A 667 5.60 -2.59 27.73
CA LYS A 667 5.78 -1.18 27.36
C LYS A 667 5.72 -1.00 25.84
N ALA A 668 5.01 0.02 25.37
CA ALA A 668 4.98 0.45 23.97
C ALA A 668 5.47 1.91 23.85
N PRO A 669 6.75 2.19 24.11
CA PRO A 669 7.29 3.55 24.10
C PRO A 669 7.20 4.14 22.69
N LYS A 670 6.75 5.40 22.59
CA LYS A 670 6.64 6.12 21.31
C LYS A 670 7.11 7.57 21.43
N GLN A 671 7.76 8.05 20.37
CA GLN A 671 8.14 9.45 20.18
C GLN A 671 7.33 10.01 19.01
N ASN A 672 6.48 10.99 19.31
CA ASN A 672 5.72 11.72 18.28
C ASN A 672 6.65 12.78 17.68
N ILE A 673 7.07 12.59 16.42
CA ILE A 673 7.92 13.58 15.74
C ILE A 673 7.12 14.84 15.39
N THR A 674 7.81 15.97 15.31
CA THR A 674 7.13 17.26 15.06
C THR A 674 6.50 17.30 13.67
N ARG A 675 5.47 18.12 13.46
CA ARG A 675 4.86 18.28 12.12
C ARG A 675 5.87 18.81 11.09
N VAL A 676 6.83 19.65 11.51
CA VAL A 676 7.91 20.18 10.66
C VAL A 676 8.87 19.06 10.27
N GLU A 677 9.32 18.26 11.23
CA GLU A 677 10.19 17.11 10.98
C GLU A 677 9.51 16.07 10.07
N PHE A 678 8.26 15.72 10.36
CA PHE A 678 7.45 14.82 9.54
C PHE A 678 7.30 15.34 8.10
N LYS A 679 7.05 16.64 7.89
CA LYS A 679 6.96 17.21 6.54
C LYS A 679 8.31 17.32 5.82
N ALA A 680 9.41 17.40 6.55
CA ALA A 680 10.76 17.39 5.98
C ALA A 680 11.21 15.98 5.57
N GLN A 681 10.92 14.95 6.38
CA GLN A 681 11.31 13.56 6.14
C GLN A 681 10.30 12.79 5.27
N HIS A 682 9.01 13.15 5.34
CA HIS A 682 7.88 12.47 4.70
C HIS A 682 6.90 13.48 4.06
N PRO A 683 7.35 14.28 3.07
CA PRO A 683 6.55 15.37 2.52
C PRO A 683 5.22 14.92 1.89
N ASN A 684 5.16 13.71 1.32
CA ASN A 684 3.97 13.22 0.60
C ASN A 684 3.21 12.10 1.34
N LEU A 685 3.78 11.48 2.39
CA LEU A 685 3.19 10.32 3.08
C LEU A 685 1.75 10.54 3.54
N GLU A 686 1.39 11.71 4.06
CA GLU A 686 -0.01 12.03 4.42
C GLU A 686 -0.97 11.87 3.22
N LYS A 687 -0.59 12.41 2.06
CA LYS A 687 -1.37 12.34 0.81
C LYS A 687 -1.42 10.91 0.28
N THR A 688 -0.28 10.22 0.24
CA THR A 688 -0.17 8.81 -0.17
C THR A 688 -1.03 7.92 0.72
N THR A 689 -0.93 8.04 2.05
CA THR A 689 -1.70 7.22 3.00
C THR A 689 -3.20 7.46 2.89
N LYS A 690 -3.64 8.71 2.70
CA LYS A 690 -5.05 8.99 2.43
C LYS A 690 -5.56 8.23 1.19
N ILE A 691 -4.81 8.31 0.09
CA ILE A 691 -5.09 7.54 -1.14
C ILE A 691 -5.05 6.02 -0.87
N ALA A 692 -4.10 5.54 -0.05
CA ALA A 692 -3.95 4.12 0.29
C ALA A 692 -5.17 3.51 0.99
N THR A 693 -5.96 4.32 1.72
CA THR A 693 -7.21 3.82 2.34
C THR A 693 -8.34 3.58 1.32
N GLU A 694 -8.25 4.16 0.11
CA GLU A 694 -9.22 4.03 -0.99
C GLU A 694 -8.73 3.15 -2.16
N GLY A 695 -7.42 3.08 -2.40
CA GLY A 695 -6.78 2.38 -3.52
C GLY A 695 -5.41 1.80 -3.15
N GLN A 696 -4.84 0.95 -4.00
CA GLN A 696 -3.45 0.52 -3.83
C GLN A 696 -2.54 1.56 -4.51
N THR A 697 -1.61 2.15 -3.78
CA THR A 697 -0.75 3.23 -4.28
C THR A 697 0.73 2.91 -4.08
N GLU A 698 1.59 3.53 -4.87
CA GLU A 698 3.02 3.58 -4.59
C GLU A 698 3.32 4.73 -3.63
N SER A 699 4.33 4.59 -2.77
CA SER A 699 4.79 5.71 -1.96
C SER A 699 5.46 6.76 -2.83
N ALA A 700 5.02 8.02 -2.67
CA ALA A 700 5.64 9.16 -3.31
C ALA A 700 6.99 9.53 -2.68
N ASP A 701 7.18 9.21 -1.40
CA ASP A 701 8.43 9.47 -0.66
C ASP A 701 9.45 8.32 -0.80
N ASN A 702 8.99 7.08 -1.00
CA ASN A 702 9.86 5.93 -1.28
C ASN A 702 9.25 5.04 -2.39
N PRO A 703 9.64 5.21 -3.66
CA PRO A 703 9.12 4.41 -4.76
C PRO A 703 9.36 2.90 -4.66
N ALA A 704 10.16 2.38 -3.72
CA ALA A 704 10.23 0.93 -3.47
C ALA A 704 9.00 0.38 -2.74
N LEU A 705 8.24 1.22 -2.02
CA LEU A 705 7.10 0.79 -1.21
C LEU A 705 5.77 0.93 -1.95
N ALA A 706 4.92 -0.09 -1.79
CA ALA A 706 3.48 -0.03 -2.00
C ALA A 706 2.75 0.21 -0.67
N LEU A 707 1.69 1.01 -0.69
CA LEU A 707 0.73 1.10 0.40
C LEU A 707 -0.61 0.50 -0.03
N LEU A 708 -1.21 -0.29 0.84
CA LEU A 708 -2.48 -0.97 0.64
C LEU A 708 -3.31 -0.87 1.92
N GLY A 709 -4.48 -0.24 1.82
CA GLY A 709 -5.33 0.05 2.97
C GLY A 709 -6.81 -0.25 2.76
N GLY A 710 -7.55 0.05 3.82
CA GLY A 710 -9.01 -0.02 3.88
C GLY A 710 -9.55 1.04 4.83
N GLY A 711 -10.83 1.37 4.70
CA GLY A 711 -11.48 2.39 5.52
C GLY A 711 -12.94 2.60 5.10
N SER A 712 -13.71 3.34 5.89
CA SER A 712 -15.15 3.52 5.67
C SER A 712 -15.53 4.30 4.40
N ALA A 713 -14.57 4.89 3.68
CA ALA A 713 -14.80 5.72 2.50
C ALA A 713 -15.39 4.99 1.27
N PHE A 714 -15.48 3.65 1.30
CA PHE A 714 -16.22 2.87 0.28
C PHE A 714 -17.74 2.92 0.47
N ALA A 715 -18.23 3.34 1.64
CA ALA A 715 -19.62 3.71 1.79
C ALA A 715 -19.83 5.06 1.10
N GLY A 716 -20.17 5.02 -0.19
CA GLY A 716 -20.55 6.22 -0.93
C GLY A 716 -21.82 6.80 -0.33
N ASP A 717 -21.70 7.91 0.40
CA ASP A 717 -22.84 8.65 0.92
C ASP A 717 -23.83 8.95 -0.22
N GLY A 718 -25.08 8.58 0.00
CA GLY A 718 -26.19 8.87 -0.91
C GLY A 718 -26.59 10.33 -0.86
N GLY A 719 -25.69 11.24 -1.22
CA GLY A 719 -25.89 12.68 -1.23
C GLY A 719 -25.49 13.29 -2.56
N GLY A 720 -26.48 13.66 -3.37
CA GLY A 720 -26.25 14.42 -4.60
C GLY A 720 -25.93 15.88 -4.28
N SER A 721 -24.65 16.20 -4.06
CA SER A 721 -24.17 17.59 -4.05
C SER A 721 -22.83 17.68 -4.76
N THR A 722 -22.84 18.30 -5.94
CA THR A 722 -21.65 18.71 -6.69
C THR A 722 -20.75 19.54 -5.77
N PRO A 723 -19.45 19.24 -5.63
CA PRO A 723 -18.56 20.07 -4.82
C PRO A 723 -18.30 21.39 -5.53
N THR A 724 -18.98 22.46 -5.10
CA THR A 724 -18.65 23.83 -5.49
C THR A 724 -17.24 24.16 -4.95
N PRO A 725 -16.29 24.62 -5.78
CA PRO A 725 -14.96 24.98 -5.32
C PRO A 725 -15.06 26.20 -4.41
N THR A 726 -14.92 25.99 -3.11
CA THR A 726 -14.92 27.08 -2.12
C THR A 726 -13.54 27.72 -2.12
N HIS A 727 -13.47 28.97 -2.58
CA HIS A 727 -12.26 29.76 -2.51
C HIS A 727 -11.88 30.07 -1.06
N SER A 728 -10.59 29.98 -0.77
CA SER A 728 -10.00 30.44 0.49
C SER A 728 -10.37 31.90 0.72
N SER A 729 -10.99 32.19 1.86
CA SER A 729 -11.21 33.55 2.36
C SER A 729 -10.75 33.66 3.82
N GLU A 730 -10.19 34.83 4.10
CA GLU A 730 -9.34 35.17 5.25
C GLU A 730 -10.16 35.41 6.54
N PRO A 731 -9.62 35.11 7.75
CA PRO A 731 -10.41 35.21 8.98
C PRO A 731 -10.62 36.65 9.42
N THR A 732 -11.85 37.15 9.36
CA THR A 732 -12.25 38.43 9.96
C THR A 732 -13.08 38.20 11.21
N HIS A 733 -12.51 38.54 12.37
CA HIS A 733 -13.21 38.56 13.64
C HIS A 733 -14.19 39.74 13.73
N ARG A 734 -15.48 39.48 13.98
CA ARG A 734 -16.33 40.38 14.77
C ARG A 734 -17.53 39.64 15.39
N PRO A 735 -17.81 39.78 16.70
CA PRO A 735 -19.01 39.22 17.31
C PRO A 735 -20.23 40.13 17.10
N SER A 736 -21.41 39.53 16.98
CA SER A 736 -22.71 40.21 17.09
C SER A 736 -23.79 39.22 17.56
N PRO A 737 -24.91 39.72 18.13
CA PRO A 737 -25.56 39.04 19.26
C PRO A 737 -26.77 38.17 18.88
N SER A 738 -27.13 37.26 19.78
CA SER A 738 -28.50 36.73 19.86
C SER A 738 -29.48 37.81 20.33
N PRO A 739 -30.71 37.80 19.79
CA PRO A 739 -31.85 37.81 20.70
C PRO A 739 -33.02 36.92 20.23
N THR A 740 -33.63 36.21 21.18
CA THR A 740 -35.09 36.04 21.22
C THR A 740 -35.52 35.64 22.63
N ASP A 741 -36.11 36.59 23.35
CA ASP A 741 -36.95 36.30 24.51
C ASP A 741 -38.23 35.56 24.08
N HIS A 742 -38.79 34.74 24.97
CA HIS A 742 -40.13 35.04 25.53
C HIS A 742 -40.39 34.22 26.81
N SER A 743 -41.12 34.84 27.73
CA SER A 743 -41.23 34.49 29.16
C SER A 743 -42.35 33.50 29.50
N SER A 744 -42.18 32.69 30.56
CA SER A 744 -43.19 32.53 31.64
C SER A 744 -42.66 31.79 32.90
N THR A 745 -42.11 32.58 33.82
CA THR A 745 -42.20 32.60 35.32
C THR A 745 -42.28 31.30 36.18
N PRO A 746 -41.55 31.22 37.34
CA PRO A 746 -41.42 30.05 38.25
C PRO A 746 -42.25 30.22 39.57
N PRO A 747 -41.88 29.81 40.83
CA PRO A 747 -40.57 29.59 41.53
C PRO A 747 -40.36 28.09 41.93
N ALA A 748 -39.44 27.61 42.81
CA ALA A 748 -38.39 28.15 43.72
C ALA A 748 -37.27 27.06 43.87
N ASN A 749 -36.25 27.03 44.77
CA ASN A 749 -35.75 27.86 45.88
C ASN A 749 -34.23 27.58 46.07
N HIS A 750 -33.41 28.63 46.34
CA HIS A 750 -32.26 28.74 47.28
C HIS A 750 -31.29 27.56 47.64
N THR A 751 -29.95 27.70 47.90
CA THR A 751 -28.86 28.71 47.63
C THR A 751 -27.46 27.97 47.76
N PRO A 752 -26.26 28.51 48.12
CA PRO A 752 -25.07 28.42 47.25
C PRO A 752 -23.83 27.65 47.79
N SER A 753 -22.78 27.66 46.95
CA SER A 753 -21.37 27.31 47.22
C SER A 753 -20.72 28.15 48.34
N PRO A 754 -19.53 27.75 48.84
CA PRO A 754 -18.38 28.66 48.63
C PRO A 754 -17.03 27.99 48.28
N SER A 755 -16.17 28.81 47.66
CA SER A 755 -14.70 28.73 47.63
C SER A 755 -14.16 30.10 48.08
N PRO A 756 -12.85 30.42 48.06
CA PRO A 756 -11.62 29.62 48.14
C PRO A 756 -10.71 30.11 49.31
N SER A 757 -9.47 29.62 49.44
CA SER A 757 -8.39 30.34 50.16
C SER A 757 -6.99 29.89 49.71
N THR A 758 -6.12 30.86 49.39
CA THR A 758 -4.68 30.68 49.14
C THR A 758 -3.89 31.62 50.06
N PRO A 759 -2.71 31.22 50.55
CA PRO A 759 -1.61 32.19 50.74
C PRO A 759 -0.25 31.69 50.20
N ALA A 760 0.77 32.55 50.29
CA ALA A 760 1.95 32.53 49.41
C ALA A 760 3.29 32.12 50.07
N GLY A 761 4.22 31.62 49.24
CA GLY A 761 5.65 31.99 49.17
C GLY A 761 6.58 31.79 50.38
N GLY A 762 7.51 30.83 50.27
CA GLY A 762 8.71 30.68 51.12
C GLY A 762 9.66 29.58 50.60
N PRO A 763 10.99 29.66 50.80
CA PRO A 763 11.97 28.95 49.95
C PRO A 763 12.37 27.51 50.38
N THR A 764 12.91 26.77 49.40
CA THR A 764 13.26 25.34 49.42
C THR A 764 14.60 25.00 50.11
N PRO A 765 14.68 23.80 50.71
CA PRO A 765 15.86 22.90 50.58
C PRO A 765 15.52 21.58 49.87
N PRO A 766 16.50 20.80 49.38
CA PRO A 766 16.28 19.69 48.45
C PRO A 766 15.82 18.40 49.15
N ALA A 767 14.85 17.70 48.56
CA ALA A 767 14.38 16.39 49.00
C ALA A 767 14.37 15.36 47.85
N THR A 768 14.73 14.13 48.20
CA THR A 768 14.83 12.91 47.38
C THR A 768 13.56 12.62 46.57
N PRO A 769 13.64 12.06 45.34
CA PRO A 769 12.44 11.59 44.63
C PRO A 769 11.76 10.44 45.39
N PRO A 770 10.43 10.47 45.57
CA PRO A 770 9.69 9.34 46.12
C PRO A 770 9.52 8.23 45.08
N SER A 771 9.20 7.02 45.57
CA SER A 771 8.93 5.84 44.76
C SER A 771 7.54 5.91 44.11
N ASP A 772 7.47 6.20 42.82
CA ASP A 772 6.22 6.17 42.05
C ASP A 772 5.77 4.74 41.73
N GLY A 773 5.09 4.12 42.70
CA GLY A 773 4.23 2.97 42.45
C GLY A 773 2.91 3.42 41.82
N ASN A 774 2.85 3.54 40.48
CA ASN A 774 1.57 3.52 39.79
C ASN A 774 1.68 2.94 38.36
N GLY A 775 0.73 2.07 38.00
CA GLY A 775 0.71 1.31 36.74
C GLY A 775 0.27 2.13 35.53
N GLY A 776 1.06 3.14 35.15
CA GLY A 776 0.80 4.01 33.99
C GLY A 776 1.55 3.55 32.73
N GLY A 777 0.85 2.88 31.82
CA GLY A 777 1.37 2.55 30.49
C GLY A 777 1.52 3.78 29.59
N GLY A 778 2.68 4.43 29.64
CA GLY A 778 3.09 5.41 28.64
C GLY A 778 3.08 6.87 29.11
N LEU A 779 4.25 7.50 29.01
CA LEU A 779 4.36 8.93 28.76
C LEU A 779 5.12 9.11 27.44
N ALA A 780 4.65 10.03 26.60
CA ALA A 780 5.45 10.47 25.46
C ALA A 780 6.68 11.21 26.00
N ALA A 781 7.86 10.96 25.43
CA ALA A 781 9.05 11.74 25.75
C ALA A 781 8.95 13.14 25.11
N THR A 782 8.14 14.03 25.69
CA THR A 782 8.03 15.45 25.30
C THR A 782 9.22 16.28 25.84
N GLY A 783 10.41 15.68 25.84
CA GLY A 783 11.66 16.33 26.23
C GLY A 783 12.20 17.17 25.08
N THR A 784 12.22 18.48 25.27
CA THR A 784 12.71 19.48 24.32
C THR A 784 14.18 19.29 23.92
N GLN A 785 14.46 18.62 22.80
CA GLN A 785 15.77 18.63 22.16
C GLN A 785 15.95 19.82 21.21
N VAL A 786 15.96 21.03 21.77
CA VAL A 786 16.23 22.29 21.02
C VAL A 786 17.61 22.25 20.36
N LEU A 787 18.58 21.55 20.95
CA LEU A 787 19.96 21.44 20.45
C LEU A 787 20.09 20.69 19.11
N ALA A 788 19.25 19.67 18.84
CA ALA A 788 19.30 18.94 17.58
C ALA A 788 18.79 19.80 16.40
N VAL A 789 17.75 20.60 16.64
CA VAL A 789 17.19 21.54 15.66
C VAL A 789 18.18 22.68 15.35
N ALA A 790 18.87 23.19 16.37
CA ALA A 790 19.93 24.19 16.19
C ALA A 790 21.10 23.65 15.33
N GLY A 791 21.53 22.41 15.55
CA GLY A 791 22.59 21.77 14.75
C GLY A 791 22.22 21.60 13.27
N LEU A 792 21.00 21.16 12.98
CA LEU A 792 20.49 21.04 11.60
C LEU A 792 20.34 22.40 10.90
N ALA A 793 19.84 23.42 11.61
CA ALA A 793 19.73 24.78 11.09
C ALA A 793 21.12 25.39 10.78
N ALA A 794 22.10 25.19 11.67
CA ALA A 794 23.47 25.64 11.46
C ALA A 794 24.15 24.93 10.28
N ALA A 795 23.95 23.62 10.12
CA ALA A 795 24.48 22.86 8.99
C ALA A 795 23.90 23.32 7.65
N LEU A 796 22.59 23.60 7.59
CA LEU A 796 21.92 24.12 6.39
C LEU A 796 22.35 25.55 6.06
N LEU A 797 22.54 26.41 7.07
CA LEU A 797 23.12 27.76 6.89
C LEU A 797 24.56 27.69 6.36
N ALA A 798 25.40 26.81 6.90
CA ALA A 798 26.77 26.60 6.43
C ALA A 798 26.80 26.10 4.97
N ALA A 799 25.94 25.14 4.61
CA ALA A 799 25.80 24.66 3.24
C ALA A 799 25.32 25.76 2.27
N GLY A 800 24.33 26.56 2.68
CA GLY A 800 23.84 27.70 1.91
C GLY A 800 24.90 28.78 1.67
N LEU A 801 25.66 29.13 2.71
CA LEU A 801 26.79 30.07 2.62
C LEU A 801 27.92 29.52 1.73
N GLY A 802 28.24 28.22 1.84
CA GLY A 802 29.20 27.55 0.98
C GLY A 802 28.80 27.57 -0.50
N LEU A 803 27.53 27.32 -0.81
CA LEU A 803 26.98 27.40 -2.17
C LEU A 803 27.00 28.84 -2.71
N LEU A 804 26.65 29.83 -1.89
CA LEU A 804 26.74 31.25 -2.27
C LEU A 804 28.18 31.68 -2.55
N TRP A 805 29.14 31.26 -1.72
CA TRP A 805 30.57 31.54 -1.92
C TRP A 805 31.13 30.86 -3.17
N ALA A 806 30.77 29.59 -3.41
CA ALA A 806 31.16 28.87 -4.62
C ALA A 806 30.56 29.51 -5.90
N LYS A 807 29.31 29.99 -5.84
CA LYS A 807 28.68 30.74 -6.93
C LYS A 807 29.43 32.06 -7.19
N ARG A 808 29.76 32.82 -6.13
CA ARG A 808 30.48 34.10 -6.22
C ARG A 808 31.90 33.95 -6.82
N ARG A 809 32.59 32.84 -6.53
CA ARG A 809 33.87 32.48 -7.16
C ARG A 809 33.75 32.10 -8.64
N ARG A 810 32.64 31.47 -9.06
CA ARG A 810 32.42 31.12 -10.49
C ARG A 810 32.03 32.32 -11.36
N THR A 811 31.36 33.32 -10.80
CA THR A 811 31.00 34.57 -11.52
C THR A 811 32.11 35.62 -11.52
N GLY A 812 33.25 35.37 -10.86
CA GLY A 812 34.43 36.25 -10.85
C GLY A 812 35.56 35.80 -11.80
N ARG A 813 35.28 34.86 -12.71
CA ARG A 813 36.17 34.40 -13.79
C ARG A 813 35.38 34.20 -15.09
N GLN A 814 34.80 35.29 -15.57
CA GLN A 814 34.49 35.56 -16.98
C GLN A 814 34.86 37.02 -17.25
#